data_AF-A0A2E2ECJ9-F1
#
_entry.id   AF-A0A2E2ECJ9-F1
#
_cell.length_a   1.000
_cell.length_b   1.000
_cell.length_c   1.000
_cell.angle_alpha   90.00
_cell.angle_beta   90.00
_cell.angle_gamma   90.00
#
_symmetry.space_group_name_H-M   'P 1'
#
loop_
_entity.id
_entity.type
_entity.pdbx_description
1 polymer ?
#
loop_
_entity_poly.entity_id
_entity_poly.type
_entity_poly.pdbx_seq_one_letter_code
_entity_poly.pdbx_strand_id
1 'polypeptide(L)'
;MQKKYNIVICQLGSPKTSKTSDVRSYLREFLSDPRVIDVSRGLWFFILNLFILPFRPKKSAEAYKRIEFCGMFPLIELTKGFCRQLSGLMSSEYRILPSFLLSQPRLTEVLNKSEEFYVFPQFPQFSDTTTSSVIDKIKEVSPHYEQEGKIHILKDYHRFRGFIDLSVEQIKKQLEKYPVEDLVISFHGIPVRYVTEKKDIYYQHCCETFTLLKQQLNLSHVRLHMSFQSRLGSEEWLSPYTDEYVVNLVKTGTKSVGVYCPSFVVDCLETTDEIGNELREEVEEHGGELVFIPCLNVTPKWVKSYAKLIEAFCSEGQQGAENLFYTVPADKLKENMPELTSKSTPMTPQAKRTIKIVFLTLFLDLIGFSIIFPMFPALAKHYLEIDPDNYFLKLIFGSIASFTQASGADMSSIVLFGGALGALYSLLQFFAAPLWGGLSDRFGRKPILLISLFGLFMSYFLWVFAGSFTLLILARFIGGIMGGNISTATAAIADVTDESNRSKGMAFVGIAFALGFIVGPALGGLLTIINPVEHFPSLVVYGLNPFSYPALLAAVLSLVNIFLLFFKFEETLKKADQSQTTRSFNVFKILAPLKNKNVNLTNYSYFLFISAFSGMEFTLTFLAVERLGYSSLDNAYMFIFIGFILAFVQGGFVRRKAHQIGEKKVALLGLALIIPGLLIISFAYQAWVLYFGLFFLACGSAMAIPTLTALVSLFTVASEQGKNLGIFRSLGALGRIVGPIVASLIYWRSGALYPYLFGAVFLLIPIFILKQVKQRS
;
A
#
# COMPACT_ATOMS: atom_id res chain seq x y z
N MET A 1 -48.60 22.53 -27.66
CA MET A 1 -47.15 22.83 -27.67
C MET A 1 -46.45 21.58 -28.16
N GLN A 2 -45.61 21.66 -29.20
CA GLN A 2 -44.77 20.53 -29.62
C GLN A 2 -43.83 20.14 -28.46
N LYS A 3 -43.70 18.84 -28.18
CA LYS A 3 -42.80 18.33 -27.14
C LYS A 3 -41.36 18.63 -27.58
N LYS A 4 -40.58 19.30 -26.72
CA LYS A 4 -39.16 19.60 -26.97
C LYS A 4 -38.29 18.61 -26.21
N TYR A 5 -37.30 18.04 -26.89
CA TYR A 5 -36.34 17.10 -26.32
C TYR A 5 -35.00 17.81 -26.09
N ASN A 6 -34.53 17.91 -24.84
CA ASN A 6 -33.20 18.44 -24.56
C ASN A 6 -32.18 17.29 -24.54
N ILE A 7 -31.35 17.22 -25.57
CA ILE A 7 -30.37 16.15 -25.76
C ILE A 7 -29.00 16.65 -25.30
N VAL A 8 -28.40 15.97 -24.34
CA VAL A 8 -27.09 16.32 -23.78
C VAL A 8 -26.05 15.30 -24.21
N ILE A 9 -25.10 15.71 -25.04
CA ILE A 9 -23.95 14.88 -25.41
C ILE A 9 -22.86 15.11 -24.37
N CYS A 10 -22.49 14.08 -23.61
CA CYS A 10 -21.56 14.20 -22.49
C CYS A 10 -20.24 13.47 -22.76
N GLN A 11 -19.11 14.14 -22.51
CA GLN A 11 -17.77 13.55 -22.64
C GLN A 11 -16.90 13.89 -21.41
N LEU A 12 -15.76 13.23 -21.23
CA LEU A 12 -14.88 13.47 -20.07
C LEU A 12 -14.39 14.93 -20.01
N GLY A 13 -13.78 15.40 -21.09
CA GLY A 13 -13.21 16.74 -21.21
C GLY A 13 -11.69 16.73 -21.44
N SER A 14 -11.09 17.91 -21.41
CA SER A 14 -9.66 18.16 -21.54
C SER A 14 -9.24 19.36 -20.67
N PRO A 15 -7.94 19.54 -20.39
CA PRO A 15 -7.43 20.73 -19.72
C PRO A 15 -7.84 22.02 -20.44
N LYS A 16 -7.75 23.17 -19.76
CA LYS A 16 -8.02 24.48 -20.39
C LYS A 16 -6.98 24.86 -21.43
N THR A 17 -5.71 24.57 -21.15
CA THR A 17 -4.56 24.77 -22.05
C THR A 17 -3.52 23.69 -21.80
N SER A 18 -2.49 23.59 -22.66
CA SER A 18 -1.34 22.70 -22.45
C SER A 18 -0.39 23.16 -21.34
N LYS A 19 -0.69 24.27 -20.64
CA LYS A 19 0.14 24.73 -19.52
C LYS A 19 0.07 23.75 -18.35
N THR A 20 1.23 23.49 -17.74
CA THR A 20 1.36 22.59 -16.58
C THR A 20 0.42 22.93 -15.42
N SER A 21 0.10 24.22 -15.21
CA SER A 21 -0.87 24.65 -14.19
C SER A 21 -2.28 24.11 -14.43
N ASP A 22 -2.73 24.19 -15.68
CA ASP A 22 -4.09 23.83 -16.09
C ASP A 22 -4.22 22.30 -16.15
N VAL A 23 -3.19 21.62 -16.66
CA VAL A 23 -3.07 20.16 -16.61
C VAL A 23 -3.03 19.66 -15.17
N ARG A 24 -2.31 20.35 -14.25
CA ARG A 24 -2.32 20.00 -12.82
C ARG A 24 -3.72 20.17 -12.22
N SER A 25 -4.45 21.23 -12.57
CA SER A 25 -5.82 21.44 -12.10
C SER A 25 -6.76 20.34 -12.60
N TYR A 26 -6.68 20.01 -13.89
CA TYR A 26 -7.43 18.92 -14.51
C TYR A 26 -7.13 17.57 -13.85
N LEU A 27 -5.86 17.21 -13.71
CA LEU A 27 -5.44 15.96 -13.07
C LEU A 27 -5.84 15.89 -11.61
N ARG A 28 -5.80 17.01 -10.87
CA ARG A 28 -6.26 17.05 -9.48
C ARG A 28 -7.73 16.66 -9.40
N GLU A 29 -8.56 17.23 -10.26
CA GLU A 29 -10.00 16.95 -10.26
C GLU A 29 -10.28 15.52 -10.71
N PHE A 30 -9.73 15.11 -11.86
CA PHE A 30 -9.90 13.77 -12.42
C PHE A 30 -9.48 12.67 -11.45
N LEU A 31 -8.28 12.80 -10.85
CA LEU A 31 -7.76 11.78 -9.92
C LEU A 31 -8.38 11.87 -8.53
N SER A 32 -9.15 12.91 -8.21
CA SER A 32 -9.90 12.99 -6.94
C SER A 32 -11.24 12.28 -7.00
N ASP A 33 -11.70 11.90 -8.19
CA ASP A 33 -12.94 11.14 -8.35
C ASP A 33 -12.79 9.74 -7.70
N PRO A 34 -13.62 9.39 -6.69
CA PRO A 34 -13.56 8.10 -6.02
C PRO A 34 -13.95 6.92 -6.93
N ARG A 35 -14.64 7.18 -8.05
CA ARG A 35 -14.91 6.18 -9.08
C ARG A 35 -13.64 5.83 -9.84
N VAL A 36 -12.84 6.83 -10.19
CA VAL A 36 -11.58 6.66 -10.92
C VAL A 36 -10.49 6.07 -10.02
N ILE A 37 -10.32 6.59 -8.80
CA ILE A 37 -9.34 6.08 -7.83
C ILE A 37 -10.03 5.61 -6.55
N ASP A 38 -10.20 4.29 -6.45
CA ASP A 38 -10.76 3.65 -5.26
C ASP A 38 -9.69 3.38 -4.18
N VAL A 39 -9.26 4.46 -3.53
CA VAL A 39 -8.36 4.47 -2.35
C VAL A 39 -8.98 5.38 -1.28
N SER A 40 -8.74 5.09 0.01
CA SER A 40 -9.26 5.93 1.10
C SER A 40 -8.86 7.40 0.93
N ARG A 41 -9.85 8.31 1.02
CA ARG A 41 -9.68 9.75 0.72
C ARG A 41 -8.49 10.40 1.41
N GLY A 42 -8.26 10.12 2.70
CA GLY A 42 -7.14 10.68 3.45
C GLY A 42 -5.77 10.25 2.91
N LEU A 43 -5.56 8.94 2.74
CA LEU A 43 -4.30 8.42 2.18
C LEU A 43 -4.07 8.94 0.75
N TRP A 44 -5.13 8.96 -0.07
CA TRP A 44 -5.02 9.42 -1.45
C TRP A 44 -4.75 10.92 -1.53
N PHE A 45 -5.32 11.73 -0.64
CA PHE A 45 -5.02 13.17 -0.57
C PHE A 45 -3.51 13.42 -0.43
N PHE A 46 -2.83 12.69 0.47
CA PHE A 46 -1.38 12.80 0.62
C PHE A 46 -0.63 12.29 -0.62
N ILE A 47 -1.01 11.15 -1.18
CA ILE A 47 -0.36 10.59 -2.38
C ILE A 47 -0.51 11.54 -3.57
N LEU A 48 -1.73 12.03 -3.81
CA LEU A 48 -2.06 12.92 -4.90
C LEU A 48 -1.31 14.24 -4.79
N ASN A 49 -1.37 14.91 -3.64
CA ASN A 49 -0.82 16.26 -3.50
C ASN A 49 0.70 16.29 -3.25
N LEU A 50 1.29 15.27 -2.60
CA LEU A 50 2.72 15.26 -2.29
C LEU A 50 3.59 14.52 -3.32
N PHE A 51 3.01 13.58 -4.08
CA PHE A 51 3.79 12.77 -5.01
C PHE A 51 3.29 12.87 -6.46
N ILE A 52 1.99 12.79 -6.72
CA ILE A 52 1.51 12.77 -8.11
C ILE A 52 1.51 14.18 -8.74
N LEU A 53 0.83 15.15 -8.12
CA LEU A 53 0.67 16.50 -8.67
C LEU A 53 1.97 17.34 -8.75
N PRO A 54 3.01 17.09 -7.94
CA PRO A 54 4.30 17.75 -8.12
C PRO A 54 5.05 17.28 -9.38
N PHE A 55 5.04 15.98 -9.69
CA PHE A 55 5.90 15.40 -10.72
C PHE A 55 5.18 15.07 -12.04
N ARG A 56 3.95 14.54 -11.99
CA ARG A 56 3.24 14.04 -13.18
C ARG A 56 2.78 15.11 -14.18
N PRO A 57 2.25 16.27 -13.77
CA PRO A 57 1.65 17.22 -14.71
C PRO A 57 2.60 17.73 -15.80
N LYS A 58 3.92 17.75 -15.55
CA LYS A 58 4.89 18.20 -16.55
C LYS A 58 4.91 17.27 -17.77
N LYS A 59 5.01 15.95 -17.55
CA LYS A 59 4.98 14.95 -18.64
C LYS A 59 3.64 14.98 -19.38
N SER A 60 2.53 15.05 -18.64
CA SER A 60 1.20 15.13 -19.27
C SER A 60 1.00 16.42 -20.07
N ALA A 61 1.57 17.54 -19.64
CA ALA A 61 1.50 18.81 -20.37
C ALA A 61 2.23 18.75 -21.72
N GLU A 62 3.38 18.07 -21.77
CA GLU A 62 4.12 17.83 -23.03
C GLU A 62 3.27 17.00 -24.01
N ALA A 63 2.61 15.96 -23.52
CA ALA A 63 1.67 15.15 -24.31
C ALA A 63 0.49 15.98 -24.85
N TYR A 64 -0.17 16.77 -23.99
CA TYR A 64 -1.24 17.68 -24.43
C TYR A 64 -0.75 18.72 -25.46
N LYS A 65 0.49 19.19 -25.34
CA LYS A 65 1.06 20.16 -26.28
C LYS A 65 1.23 19.57 -27.68
N ARG A 66 1.51 18.27 -27.82
CA ARG A 66 1.66 17.59 -29.12
C ARG A 66 0.35 17.52 -29.92
N ILE A 67 -0.79 17.49 -29.21
CA ILE A 67 -2.13 17.39 -29.83
C ILE A 67 -2.88 18.71 -29.86
N GLU A 68 -2.33 19.77 -29.27
CA GLU A 68 -2.96 21.09 -29.21
C GLU A 68 -2.86 21.79 -30.58
N PHE A 69 -4.00 22.20 -31.11
CA PHE A 69 -4.06 22.97 -32.35
C PHE A 69 -4.75 24.31 -32.09
N CYS A 70 -4.03 25.41 -32.27
CA CYS A 70 -4.51 26.78 -32.01
C CYS A 70 -5.12 26.98 -30.60
N GLY A 71 -4.55 26.33 -29.57
CA GLY A 71 -5.06 26.42 -28.20
C GLY A 71 -6.33 25.59 -27.94
N MET A 72 -6.69 24.70 -28.86
CA MET A 72 -7.85 23.82 -28.76
C MET A 72 -7.44 22.35 -28.75
N PHE A 73 -8.22 21.53 -28.05
CA PHE A 73 -8.01 20.09 -27.97
C PHE A 73 -9.01 19.32 -28.85
N PRO A 74 -8.56 18.26 -29.56
CA PRO A 74 -9.40 17.47 -30.48
C PRO A 74 -10.71 17.01 -29.84
N LEU A 75 -10.66 16.44 -28.63
CA LEU A 75 -11.84 15.92 -27.93
C LEU A 75 -12.94 16.98 -27.78
N ILE A 76 -12.58 18.20 -27.38
CA ILE A 76 -13.55 19.29 -27.15
C ILE A 76 -14.15 19.75 -28.48
N GLU A 77 -13.32 20.03 -29.48
CA GLU A 77 -13.78 20.61 -30.74
C GLU A 77 -14.51 19.60 -31.64
N LEU A 78 -14.07 18.34 -31.66
CA LEU A 78 -14.78 17.26 -32.35
C LEU A 78 -16.15 17.01 -31.70
N THR A 79 -16.25 17.03 -30.36
CA THR A 79 -17.54 16.88 -29.66
C THR A 79 -18.49 18.04 -29.97
N LYS A 80 -18.01 19.29 -29.95
CA LYS A 80 -18.81 20.46 -30.36
C LYS A 80 -19.19 20.41 -31.85
N GLY A 81 -18.26 20.00 -32.72
CA GLY A 81 -18.50 19.78 -34.15
C GLY A 81 -19.59 18.74 -34.39
N PHE A 82 -19.54 17.63 -33.66
CA PHE A 82 -20.56 16.58 -33.66
C PHE A 82 -21.92 17.11 -33.26
N CYS A 83 -22.01 17.88 -32.16
CA CYS A 83 -23.27 18.49 -31.73
C CYS A 83 -23.83 19.49 -32.77
N ARG A 84 -22.97 20.28 -33.42
CA ARG A 84 -23.38 21.21 -34.48
C ARG A 84 -23.97 20.48 -35.69
N GLN A 85 -23.31 19.43 -36.18
CA GLN A 85 -23.84 18.64 -37.29
C GLN A 85 -25.13 17.92 -36.93
N LEU A 86 -25.21 17.38 -35.70
CA LEU A 86 -26.42 16.73 -35.20
C LEU A 86 -27.60 17.70 -35.14
N SER A 87 -27.37 18.91 -34.63
CA SER A 87 -28.39 19.97 -34.59
C SER A 87 -28.84 20.44 -35.96
N GLY A 88 -27.99 20.35 -36.99
CA GLY A 88 -28.37 20.67 -38.37
C GLY A 88 -29.14 19.55 -39.08
N LEU A 89 -29.04 18.31 -38.59
CA LEU A 89 -29.67 17.12 -39.18
C LEU A 89 -31.01 16.77 -38.54
N MET A 90 -31.16 17.00 -37.23
CA MET A 90 -32.37 16.69 -36.47
C MET A 90 -33.41 17.81 -36.56
N SER A 91 -34.69 17.48 -36.32
CA SER A 91 -35.78 18.47 -36.34
C SER A 91 -35.63 19.51 -35.24
N SER A 92 -36.30 20.66 -35.38
CA SER A 92 -36.28 21.76 -34.39
C SER A 92 -36.87 21.39 -33.02
N GLU A 93 -37.45 20.19 -32.89
CA GLU A 93 -37.94 19.65 -31.62
C GLU A 93 -36.78 19.14 -30.74
N TYR A 94 -35.61 18.84 -31.31
CA TYR A 94 -34.43 18.35 -30.60
C TYR A 94 -33.42 19.48 -30.37
N ARG A 95 -33.24 19.86 -29.10
CA ARG A 95 -32.21 20.83 -28.69
C ARG A 95 -30.95 20.07 -28.28
N ILE A 96 -29.91 20.14 -29.10
CA ILE A 96 -28.63 19.45 -28.86
C ILE A 96 -27.68 20.33 -28.04
N LEU A 97 -27.15 19.81 -26.93
CA LEU A 97 -26.31 20.52 -25.98
C LEU A 97 -25.01 19.72 -25.74
N PRO A 98 -23.81 20.25 -26.07
CA PRO A 98 -22.56 19.65 -25.65
C PRO A 98 -22.37 19.84 -24.14
N SER A 99 -21.74 18.87 -23.47
CA SER A 99 -21.37 18.97 -22.05
C SER A 99 -20.14 18.13 -21.74
N PHE A 100 -19.43 18.49 -20.67
CA PHE A 100 -18.27 17.75 -20.20
C PHE A 100 -18.27 17.56 -18.68
N LEU A 101 -17.59 16.51 -18.21
CA LEU A 101 -17.41 16.28 -16.77
C LEU A 101 -16.38 17.23 -16.17
N LEU A 102 -15.28 17.46 -16.88
CA LEU A 102 -14.10 18.19 -16.39
C LEU A 102 -13.84 19.51 -17.13
N SER A 103 -14.61 19.81 -18.17
CA SER A 103 -14.47 21.02 -19.00
C SER A 103 -15.78 21.79 -19.11
N GLN A 104 -15.72 22.98 -19.70
CA GLN A 104 -16.91 23.81 -19.92
C GLN A 104 -17.51 23.57 -21.32
N PRO A 105 -18.86 23.57 -21.46
CA PRO A 105 -19.86 23.70 -20.40
C PRO A 105 -19.98 22.42 -19.56
N ARG A 106 -20.02 22.56 -18.23
CA ARG A 106 -20.11 21.42 -17.30
C ARG A 106 -21.49 20.78 -17.36
N LEU A 107 -21.57 19.45 -17.20
CA LEU A 107 -22.86 18.74 -17.15
C LEU A 107 -23.81 19.34 -16.10
N THR A 108 -23.28 19.69 -14.93
CA THR A 108 -24.05 20.30 -13.83
C THR A 108 -24.54 21.72 -14.12
N GLU A 109 -23.93 22.41 -15.10
CA GLU A 109 -24.35 23.74 -15.56
C GLU A 109 -25.40 23.65 -16.69
N VAL A 110 -25.38 22.56 -17.46
CA VAL A 110 -26.32 22.32 -18.56
C VAL A 110 -27.65 21.77 -18.06
N LEU A 111 -27.62 20.87 -17.07
CA LEU A 111 -28.82 20.25 -16.51
C LEU A 111 -29.56 21.18 -15.55
N ASN A 112 -30.90 21.11 -15.57
CA ASN A 112 -31.75 21.78 -14.58
C ASN A 112 -32.94 20.89 -14.18
N LYS A 113 -33.55 21.15 -13.01
CA LYS A 113 -34.66 20.34 -12.49
C LYS A 113 -36.02 20.62 -13.15
N SER A 114 -36.12 21.70 -13.92
CA SER A 114 -37.39 22.19 -14.47
C SER A 114 -37.72 21.53 -15.81
N GLU A 115 -36.70 21.14 -16.58
CA GLU A 115 -36.83 20.58 -17.91
C GLU A 115 -36.55 19.06 -17.94
N GLU A 116 -37.04 18.40 -18.98
CA GLU A 116 -36.74 16.99 -19.28
C GLU A 116 -35.46 16.91 -20.14
N PHE A 117 -34.52 16.04 -19.76
CA PHE A 117 -33.22 15.87 -20.40
C PHE A 117 -32.94 14.41 -20.77
N TYR A 118 -32.29 14.21 -21.91
CA TYR A 118 -31.79 12.91 -22.37
C TYR A 118 -30.28 13.00 -22.52
N VAL A 119 -29.56 12.31 -21.64
CA VAL A 119 -28.10 12.34 -21.54
C VAL A 119 -27.51 11.16 -22.29
N PHE A 120 -26.62 11.47 -23.23
CA PHE A 120 -25.89 10.52 -24.06
C PHE A 120 -24.39 10.68 -23.80
N PRO A 121 -23.84 9.92 -22.85
CA PRO A 121 -22.39 9.81 -22.68
C PRO A 121 -21.77 9.27 -23.96
N GLN A 122 -20.68 9.87 -24.44
CA GLN A 122 -19.92 9.38 -25.59
C GLN A 122 -18.89 8.29 -25.20
N PHE A 123 -19.32 7.37 -24.34
CA PHE A 123 -18.60 6.17 -23.93
C PHE A 123 -19.41 4.96 -24.41
N PRO A 124 -19.01 4.26 -25.48
CA PRO A 124 -19.79 3.13 -26.00
C PRO A 124 -19.96 2.01 -24.96
N GLN A 125 -18.87 1.66 -24.26
CA GLN A 125 -18.87 0.65 -23.21
C GLN A 125 -19.13 1.30 -21.85
N PHE A 126 -20.07 0.76 -21.08
CA PHE A 126 -20.32 1.19 -19.71
C PHE A 126 -19.13 0.82 -18.82
N SER A 127 -18.72 1.75 -17.95
CA SER A 127 -17.78 1.50 -16.86
C SER A 127 -18.18 2.30 -15.63
N ASP A 128 -17.88 1.77 -14.43
CA ASP A 128 -18.04 2.54 -13.20
C ASP A 128 -17.10 3.75 -13.15
N THR A 129 -15.97 3.72 -13.88
CA THR A 129 -15.01 4.83 -13.93
C THR A 129 -15.43 5.98 -14.85
N THR A 130 -16.42 5.78 -15.73
CA THR A 130 -16.85 6.78 -16.72
C THR A 130 -18.34 7.07 -16.61
N THR A 131 -19.21 6.18 -17.09
CA THR A 131 -20.67 6.39 -17.12
C THR A 131 -21.25 6.56 -15.71
N SER A 132 -20.77 5.81 -14.71
CA SER A 132 -21.22 6.04 -13.32
C SER A 132 -20.76 7.40 -12.76
N SER A 133 -19.63 7.96 -13.22
CA SER A 133 -19.23 9.34 -12.86
C SER A 133 -20.18 10.37 -13.48
N VAL A 134 -20.67 10.14 -14.71
CA VAL A 134 -21.76 10.94 -15.31
C VAL A 134 -23.03 10.87 -14.44
N ILE A 135 -23.41 9.67 -14.01
CA ILE A 135 -24.58 9.47 -13.14
C ILE A 135 -24.40 10.18 -11.80
N ASP A 136 -23.20 10.15 -11.21
CA ASP A 136 -22.93 10.86 -9.96
C ASP A 136 -23.06 12.39 -10.15
N LYS A 137 -22.64 12.95 -11.30
CA LYS A 137 -22.89 14.35 -11.66
C LYS A 137 -24.36 14.68 -11.93
N ILE A 138 -25.13 13.76 -12.49
CA ILE A 138 -26.59 13.91 -12.59
C ILE A 138 -27.20 13.98 -11.19
N LYS A 139 -26.77 13.11 -10.27
CA LYS A 139 -27.26 13.07 -8.88
C LYS A 139 -26.92 14.32 -8.07
N GLU A 140 -25.83 15.01 -8.40
CA GLU A 140 -25.53 16.33 -7.82
C GLU A 140 -26.61 17.37 -8.16
N VAL A 141 -27.20 17.30 -9.35
CA VAL A 141 -28.28 18.20 -9.80
C VAL A 141 -29.65 17.69 -9.39
N SER A 142 -29.95 16.41 -9.62
CA SER A 142 -31.20 15.73 -9.24
C SER A 142 -30.89 14.40 -8.50
N PRO A 143 -30.86 14.42 -7.16
CA PRO A 143 -30.53 13.24 -6.34
C PRO A 143 -31.44 12.02 -6.56
N HIS A 144 -32.70 12.26 -6.96
CA HIS A 144 -33.72 11.22 -7.17
C HIS A 144 -34.16 11.13 -8.65
N TYR A 145 -33.24 11.39 -9.58
CA TYR A 145 -33.58 11.50 -11.02
C TYR A 145 -34.36 10.30 -11.59
N GLU A 146 -34.09 9.07 -11.11
CA GLU A 146 -34.80 7.86 -11.55
C GLU A 146 -36.29 7.87 -11.16
N GLN A 147 -36.62 8.45 -10.00
CA GLN A 147 -38.00 8.56 -9.51
C GLN A 147 -38.70 9.76 -10.13
N GLU A 148 -37.97 10.85 -10.38
CA GLU A 148 -38.50 12.06 -11.00
C GLU A 148 -38.86 11.85 -12.47
N GLY A 149 -38.21 10.91 -13.16
CA GLY A 149 -38.48 10.58 -14.56
C GLY A 149 -38.16 11.72 -15.55
N LYS A 150 -37.42 12.73 -15.11
CA LYS A 150 -37.06 13.92 -15.92
C LYS A 150 -35.72 13.82 -16.61
N ILE A 151 -34.82 12.96 -16.13
CA ILE A 151 -33.49 12.78 -16.73
C ILE A 151 -33.37 11.31 -17.13
N HIS A 152 -33.21 11.10 -18.43
CA HIS A 152 -33.03 9.78 -19.03
C HIS A 152 -31.57 9.67 -19.49
N ILE A 153 -30.93 8.53 -19.27
CA ILE A 153 -29.52 8.33 -19.66
C ILE A 153 -29.36 7.05 -20.47
N LEU A 154 -28.68 7.14 -21.62
CA LEU A 154 -28.22 5.97 -22.35
C LEU A 154 -26.93 5.46 -21.69
N LYS A 155 -27.00 4.30 -21.02
CA LYS A 155 -25.88 3.77 -20.22
C LYS A 155 -24.74 3.21 -21.06
N ASP A 156 -25.07 2.58 -22.18
CA ASP A 156 -24.13 1.95 -23.10
C ASP A 156 -24.73 1.91 -24.50
N TYR A 157 -23.86 1.83 -25.50
CA TYR A 157 -24.26 1.58 -26.88
C TYR A 157 -23.21 0.83 -27.70
N HIS A 158 -22.32 0.08 -27.05
CA HIS A 158 -21.23 -0.65 -27.69
C HIS A 158 -21.69 -1.70 -28.72
N ARG A 159 -22.94 -2.18 -28.63
CA ARG A 159 -23.55 -3.09 -29.61
C ARG A 159 -24.36 -2.39 -30.70
N PHE A 160 -24.45 -1.06 -30.69
CA PHE A 160 -25.24 -0.32 -31.66
C PHE A 160 -24.72 -0.62 -33.06
N ARG A 161 -25.60 -1.06 -33.98
CA ARG A 161 -25.21 -1.44 -35.34
C ARG A 161 -24.50 -0.30 -36.05
N GLY A 162 -25.01 0.92 -35.90
CA GLY A 162 -24.39 2.11 -36.47
C GLY A 162 -22.98 2.40 -35.95
N PHE A 163 -22.68 2.03 -34.71
CA PHE A 163 -21.33 2.16 -34.15
C PHE A 163 -20.42 1.09 -34.76
N ILE A 164 -20.80 -0.19 -34.66
CA ILE A 164 -20.00 -1.32 -35.17
C ILE A 164 -19.75 -1.22 -36.68
N ASP A 165 -20.80 -1.02 -37.47
CA ASP A 165 -20.71 -1.06 -38.94
C ASP A 165 -19.85 0.09 -39.48
N LEU A 166 -19.98 1.29 -38.89
CA LEU A 166 -19.18 2.44 -39.29
C LEU A 166 -17.74 2.36 -38.77
N SER A 167 -17.50 1.71 -37.62
CA SER A 167 -16.15 1.37 -37.18
C SER A 167 -15.49 0.40 -38.17
N VAL A 168 -16.22 -0.61 -38.64
CA VAL A 168 -15.74 -1.53 -39.69
C VAL A 168 -15.45 -0.79 -40.99
N GLU A 169 -16.32 0.11 -41.43
CA GLU A 169 -16.08 0.94 -42.62
C GLU A 169 -14.81 1.79 -42.47
N GLN A 170 -14.64 2.43 -41.31
CA GLN A 170 -13.46 3.26 -41.02
C GLN A 170 -12.16 2.45 -40.99
N ILE A 171 -12.18 1.26 -40.38
CA ILE A 171 -11.03 0.34 -40.38
C ILE A 171 -10.71 -0.08 -41.81
N LYS A 172 -11.68 -0.60 -42.56
CA LYS A 172 -11.47 -1.06 -43.95
C LYS A 172 -10.91 0.05 -44.83
N LYS A 173 -11.45 1.27 -44.74
CA LYS A 173 -10.96 2.44 -45.45
C LYS A 173 -9.49 2.75 -45.15
N GLN A 174 -9.05 2.61 -43.90
CA GLN A 174 -7.64 2.82 -43.55
C GLN A 174 -6.75 1.67 -44.03
N LEU A 175 -7.22 0.43 -43.92
CA LEU A 175 -6.46 -0.75 -44.38
C LEU A 175 -6.32 -0.82 -45.90
N GLU A 176 -7.28 -0.28 -46.66
CA GLU A 176 -7.15 -0.11 -48.11
C GLU A 176 -6.02 0.86 -48.48
N LYS A 177 -5.82 1.92 -47.67
CA LYS A 177 -4.78 2.93 -47.90
C LYS A 177 -3.41 2.48 -47.36
N TYR A 178 -3.42 1.80 -46.22
CA TYR A 178 -2.24 1.36 -45.49
C TYR A 178 -2.45 -0.09 -45.03
N PRO A 179 -2.10 -1.08 -45.87
CA PRO A 179 -2.25 -2.50 -45.53
C PRO A 179 -1.41 -2.91 -44.32
N VAL A 180 -1.97 -3.77 -43.46
CA VAL A 180 -1.30 -4.26 -42.24
C VAL A 180 -1.37 -5.78 -42.12
N GLU A 181 -0.40 -6.39 -41.44
CA GLU A 181 -0.39 -7.82 -41.14
C GLU A 181 -1.23 -8.16 -39.90
N ASP A 182 -1.17 -7.29 -38.89
CA ASP A 182 -1.89 -7.44 -37.63
C ASP A 182 -2.74 -6.19 -37.34
N LEU A 183 -3.97 -6.39 -36.87
CA LEU A 183 -4.87 -5.33 -36.42
C LEU A 183 -5.16 -5.50 -34.93
N VAL A 184 -4.79 -4.50 -34.14
CA VAL A 184 -5.00 -4.47 -32.69
C VAL A 184 -6.16 -3.55 -32.35
N ILE A 185 -7.17 -4.12 -31.70
CA ILE A 185 -8.30 -3.40 -31.13
C ILE A 185 -7.96 -3.07 -29.68
N SER A 186 -7.57 -1.82 -29.43
CA SER A 186 -7.07 -1.34 -28.14
C SER A 186 -8.17 -0.64 -27.36
N PHE A 187 -8.56 -1.18 -26.21
CA PHE A 187 -9.51 -0.55 -25.30
C PHE A 187 -8.78 0.22 -24.19
N HIS A 188 -9.37 1.26 -23.61
CA HIS A 188 -8.80 1.85 -22.40
C HIS A 188 -8.85 0.81 -21.26
N GLY A 189 -7.74 0.59 -20.55
CA GLY A 189 -7.66 -0.37 -19.46
C GLY A 189 -8.35 0.10 -18.18
N ILE A 190 -8.74 -0.83 -17.32
CA ILE A 190 -9.14 -0.56 -15.92
C ILE A 190 -8.44 -1.58 -15.00
N PRO A 191 -8.32 -1.30 -13.69
CA PRO A 191 -7.78 -2.27 -12.75
C PRO A 191 -8.60 -3.57 -12.73
N VAL A 192 -7.94 -4.74 -12.69
CA VAL A 192 -8.63 -6.05 -12.73
C VAL A 192 -9.65 -6.19 -11.60
N ARG A 193 -9.39 -5.62 -10.41
CA ARG A 193 -10.32 -5.65 -9.27
C ARG A 193 -11.68 -5.00 -9.55
N TYR A 194 -11.76 -4.06 -10.49
CA TYR A 194 -13.03 -3.42 -10.83
C TYR A 194 -13.96 -4.45 -11.47
N VAL A 195 -13.41 -5.29 -12.35
CA VAL A 195 -14.16 -6.39 -12.96
C VAL A 195 -14.40 -7.53 -11.97
N THR A 196 -13.37 -7.96 -11.23
CA THR A 196 -13.47 -9.17 -10.41
C THR A 196 -14.15 -8.95 -9.05
N GLU A 197 -13.84 -7.85 -8.35
CA GLU A 197 -14.38 -7.51 -7.02
C GLU A 197 -15.64 -6.63 -7.11
N LYS A 198 -15.62 -5.57 -7.94
CA LYS A 198 -16.76 -4.63 -8.06
C LYS A 198 -17.81 -5.06 -9.09
N LYS A 199 -17.53 -6.09 -9.89
CA LYS A 199 -18.42 -6.61 -10.93
C LYS A 199 -18.74 -5.56 -12.01
N ASP A 200 -17.76 -4.72 -12.35
CA ASP A 200 -17.86 -3.79 -13.47
C ASP A 200 -17.98 -4.58 -14.79
N ILE A 201 -19.00 -4.25 -15.59
CA ILE A 201 -19.34 -4.92 -16.85
C ILE A 201 -18.50 -4.44 -18.04
N TYR A 202 -17.63 -3.45 -17.84
CA TYR A 202 -16.80 -2.87 -18.90
C TYR A 202 -16.01 -3.92 -19.70
N TYR A 203 -15.35 -4.86 -19.03
CA TYR A 203 -14.58 -5.92 -19.71
C TYR A 203 -15.45 -6.76 -20.64
N GLN A 204 -16.67 -7.12 -20.18
CA GLN A 204 -17.63 -7.84 -21.01
C GLN A 204 -18.04 -7.00 -22.22
N HIS A 205 -18.33 -5.70 -22.05
CA HIS A 205 -18.69 -4.81 -23.15
C HIS A 205 -17.54 -4.66 -24.17
N CYS A 206 -16.29 -4.63 -23.71
CA CYS A 206 -15.11 -4.64 -24.60
C CYS A 206 -15.03 -5.94 -25.41
N CYS A 207 -15.19 -7.10 -24.76
CA CYS A 207 -15.19 -8.40 -25.44
C CYS A 207 -16.36 -8.55 -26.43
N GLU A 208 -17.54 -8.03 -26.11
CA GLU A 208 -18.69 -7.97 -27.01
C GLU A 208 -18.41 -7.09 -28.23
N THR A 209 -17.86 -5.89 -28.02
CA THR A 209 -17.43 -4.99 -29.11
C THR A 209 -16.43 -5.68 -30.02
N PHE A 210 -15.39 -6.30 -29.44
CA PHE A 210 -14.36 -7.01 -30.19
C PHE A 210 -14.94 -8.18 -31.00
N THR A 211 -15.85 -8.95 -30.40
CA THR A 211 -16.52 -10.08 -31.06
C THR A 211 -17.31 -9.60 -32.28
N LEU A 212 -18.07 -8.51 -32.14
CA LEU A 212 -18.85 -7.94 -33.24
C LEU A 212 -17.97 -7.37 -34.34
N LEU A 213 -16.92 -6.61 -33.99
CA LEU A 213 -15.96 -6.09 -34.98
C LEU A 213 -15.28 -7.23 -35.74
N LYS A 214 -14.84 -8.29 -35.05
CA LYS A 214 -14.20 -9.46 -35.66
C LYS A 214 -15.13 -10.17 -36.65
N GLN A 215 -16.41 -10.31 -36.32
CA GLN A 215 -17.42 -10.90 -37.21
C GLN A 215 -17.66 -10.05 -38.45
N GLN A 216 -17.79 -8.72 -38.31
CA GLN A 216 -18.14 -7.83 -39.41
C GLN A 216 -16.95 -7.45 -40.31
N LEU A 217 -15.73 -7.43 -39.76
CA LEU A 217 -14.52 -7.16 -40.54
C LEU A 217 -14.25 -8.27 -41.56
N ASN A 218 -14.39 -9.54 -41.13
CA ASN A 218 -14.17 -10.74 -41.95
C ASN A 218 -12.91 -10.67 -42.83
N LEU A 219 -11.77 -10.33 -42.22
CA LEU A 219 -10.48 -10.21 -42.89
C LEU A 219 -9.74 -11.56 -42.86
N SER A 220 -9.60 -12.22 -44.00
CA SER A 220 -8.90 -13.52 -44.12
C SER A 220 -7.39 -13.42 -43.98
N HIS A 221 -6.81 -12.25 -44.24
CA HIS A 221 -5.35 -12.04 -44.33
C HIS A 221 -4.77 -11.18 -43.20
N VAL A 222 -5.60 -10.69 -42.27
CA VAL A 222 -5.18 -9.84 -41.16
C VAL A 222 -5.48 -10.54 -39.83
N ARG A 223 -4.48 -10.67 -38.98
CA ARG A 223 -4.66 -11.26 -37.64
C ARG A 223 -5.22 -10.21 -36.69
N LEU A 224 -6.37 -10.49 -36.07
CA LEU A 224 -7.03 -9.57 -35.14
C LEU A 224 -6.66 -9.89 -33.68
N HIS A 225 -6.30 -8.84 -32.95
CA HIS A 225 -5.93 -8.92 -31.53
C HIS A 225 -6.73 -7.94 -30.68
N MET A 226 -6.86 -8.24 -29.40
CA MET A 226 -7.50 -7.38 -28.41
C MET A 226 -6.47 -7.02 -27.33
N SER A 227 -6.37 -5.75 -26.96
CA SER A 227 -5.46 -5.27 -25.92
C SER A 227 -6.06 -4.11 -25.13
N PHE A 228 -5.37 -3.70 -24.06
CA PHE A 228 -5.77 -2.60 -23.20
C PHE A 228 -4.65 -1.59 -23.00
N GLN A 229 -4.94 -0.30 -23.19
CA GLN A 229 -4.00 0.81 -23.06
C GLN A 229 -4.19 1.63 -21.77
N SER A 230 -3.37 2.65 -21.57
CA SER A 230 -3.54 3.68 -20.54
C SER A 230 -3.60 3.15 -19.10
N ARG A 231 -2.51 2.51 -18.64
CA ARG A 231 -2.37 2.00 -17.27
C ARG A 231 -1.80 3.02 -16.29
N LEU A 232 -2.27 3.01 -15.05
CA LEU A 232 -1.79 3.87 -13.98
C LEU A 232 -1.46 3.12 -12.67
N GLY A 233 -0.25 3.34 -12.19
CA GLY A 233 0.18 2.89 -10.87
C GLY A 233 0.70 1.45 -10.90
N SER A 234 0.85 0.85 -9.72
CA SER A 234 1.44 -0.48 -9.56
C SER A 234 0.40 -1.59 -9.39
N GLU A 235 -0.88 -1.27 -9.56
CA GLU A 235 -1.97 -2.24 -9.52
C GLU A 235 -1.98 -3.08 -10.81
N GLU A 236 -2.62 -4.25 -10.80
CA GLU A 236 -2.80 -5.08 -11.98
C GLU A 236 -3.99 -4.56 -12.81
N TRP A 237 -3.75 -4.31 -14.10
CA TRP A 237 -4.74 -3.79 -15.04
C TRP A 237 -5.14 -4.88 -16.04
N LEU A 238 -6.27 -4.68 -16.71
CA LEU A 238 -6.67 -5.54 -17.82
C LEU A 238 -5.51 -5.67 -18.82
N SER A 239 -5.27 -6.91 -19.26
CA SER A 239 -4.17 -7.29 -20.13
C SER A 239 -4.71 -8.12 -21.32
N PRO A 240 -3.98 -8.23 -22.43
CA PRO A 240 -2.60 -7.77 -22.67
C PRO A 240 -2.48 -6.24 -22.79
N TYR A 241 -1.34 -5.68 -22.36
CA TYR A 241 -1.10 -4.22 -22.42
C TYR A 241 -0.70 -3.82 -23.84
N THR A 242 -1.35 -2.80 -24.42
CA THR A 242 -1.17 -2.43 -25.83
C THR A 242 0.29 -2.09 -26.16
N ASP A 243 0.97 -1.34 -25.30
CA ASP A 243 2.39 -0.97 -25.43
C ASP A 243 3.30 -2.21 -25.55
N GLU A 244 3.22 -3.11 -24.58
CA GLU A 244 4.02 -4.33 -24.55
C GLU A 244 3.62 -5.32 -25.65
N TYR A 245 2.32 -5.45 -25.93
CA TYR A 245 1.78 -6.45 -26.85
C TYR A 245 2.12 -6.12 -28.31
N VAL A 246 1.95 -4.87 -28.73
CA VAL A 246 2.26 -4.44 -30.09
C VAL A 246 3.75 -4.54 -30.37
N VAL A 247 4.60 -4.09 -29.43
CA VAL A 247 6.06 -4.25 -29.55
C VAL A 247 6.46 -5.73 -29.63
N ASN A 248 5.78 -6.61 -28.88
CA ASN A 248 6.03 -8.04 -28.97
C ASN A 248 5.63 -8.63 -30.33
N LEU A 249 4.52 -8.20 -30.93
CA LEU A 249 4.15 -8.63 -32.29
C LEU A 249 5.26 -8.30 -33.29
N VAL A 250 5.78 -7.07 -33.23
CA VAL A 250 6.90 -6.61 -34.09
C VAL A 250 8.15 -7.46 -33.86
N LYS A 251 8.52 -7.72 -32.60
CA LYS A 251 9.65 -8.60 -32.25
C LYS A 251 9.48 -10.03 -32.75
N THR A 252 8.25 -10.52 -32.82
CA THR A 252 7.94 -11.86 -33.33
C THR A 252 7.82 -11.94 -34.86
N GLY A 253 8.02 -10.82 -35.56
CA GLY A 253 8.17 -10.77 -37.02
C GLY A 253 7.10 -9.97 -37.76
N THR A 254 6.12 -9.38 -37.07
CA THR A 254 5.12 -8.51 -37.69
C THR A 254 5.78 -7.22 -38.20
N LYS A 255 5.59 -6.89 -39.47
CA LYS A 255 6.18 -5.66 -40.05
C LYS A 255 5.27 -4.43 -39.96
N SER A 256 3.97 -4.62 -40.05
CA SER A 256 2.99 -3.53 -40.02
C SER A 256 1.82 -3.87 -39.11
N VAL A 257 1.52 -2.97 -38.18
CA VAL A 257 0.45 -3.12 -37.19
C VAL A 257 -0.52 -1.96 -37.30
N GLY A 258 -1.80 -2.27 -37.50
CA GLY A 258 -2.89 -1.30 -37.39
C GLY A 258 -3.43 -1.24 -35.96
N VAL A 259 -3.73 -0.05 -35.45
CA VAL A 259 -4.34 0.10 -34.12
C VAL A 259 -5.62 0.93 -34.19
N TYR A 260 -6.72 0.40 -33.66
CA TYR A 260 -8.02 1.06 -33.56
C TYR A 260 -8.54 1.06 -32.11
N CYS A 261 -9.11 2.20 -31.67
CA CYS A 261 -9.47 2.42 -30.26
C CYS A 261 -11.00 2.60 -30.06
N PRO A 262 -11.80 1.53 -29.95
CA PRO A 262 -13.27 1.63 -29.87
C PRO A 262 -13.81 2.08 -28.50
N SER A 263 -12.94 2.31 -27.50
CA SER A 263 -13.35 2.97 -26.24
C SER A 263 -13.70 4.45 -26.46
N PHE A 264 -13.31 5.02 -27.60
CA PHE A 264 -13.50 6.42 -27.95
C PHE A 264 -14.23 6.55 -29.29
N VAL A 265 -15.11 7.55 -29.40
CA VAL A 265 -15.80 7.89 -30.65
C VAL A 265 -15.22 9.13 -31.33
N VAL A 266 -14.42 9.91 -30.60
CA VAL A 266 -13.69 11.08 -31.07
C VAL A 266 -12.23 10.94 -30.67
N ASP A 267 -11.35 11.46 -31.52
CA ASP A 267 -9.92 11.45 -31.24
C ASP A 267 -9.57 12.36 -30.05
N CYS A 268 -8.66 11.86 -29.21
CA CYS A 268 -8.26 12.46 -27.95
C CYS A 268 -6.79 12.12 -27.65
N LEU A 269 -6.29 12.54 -26.48
CA LEU A 269 -4.90 12.31 -26.08
C LEU A 269 -4.52 10.82 -26.17
N GLU A 270 -5.40 9.95 -25.69
CA GLU A 270 -5.23 8.50 -25.65
C GLU A 270 -5.17 7.86 -27.04
N THR A 271 -5.71 8.51 -28.08
CA THR A 271 -5.67 7.98 -29.45
C THR A 271 -4.57 8.66 -30.27
N THR A 272 -4.54 9.98 -30.32
CA THR A 272 -3.62 10.72 -31.20
C THR A 272 -2.19 10.74 -30.69
N ASP A 273 -2.00 10.75 -29.37
CA ASP A 273 -0.68 10.86 -28.76
C ASP A 273 -0.17 9.51 -28.23
N GLU A 274 -0.91 8.86 -27.34
CA GLU A 274 -0.45 7.58 -26.75
C GLU A 274 -0.28 6.50 -27.82
N ILE A 275 -1.23 6.36 -28.75
CA ILE A 275 -1.14 5.39 -29.85
C ILE A 275 -0.49 6.02 -31.09
N GLY A 276 -0.95 7.20 -31.50
CA GLY A 276 -0.50 7.84 -32.74
C GLY A 276 0.93 8.40 -32.68
N ASN A 277 1.49 8.67 -31.51
CA ASN A 277 2.84 9.18 -31.35
C ASN A 277 3.73 8.23 -30.53
N GLU A 278 3.44 8.03 -29.24
CA GLU A 278 4.32 7.27 -28.32
C GLU A 278 4.46 5.81 -28.77
N LEU A 279 3.35 5.09 -28.99
CA LEU A 279 3.43 3.71 -29.46
C LEU A 279 4.01 3.58 -30.88
N ARG A 280 3.77 4.56 -31.75
CA ARG A 280 4.36 4.59 -33.09
C ARG A 280 5.88 4.67 -33.00
N GLU A 281 6.41 5.59 -32.20
CA GLU A 281 7.86 5.72 -31.96
C GLU A 281 8.44 4.40 -31.42
N GLU A 282 7.79 3.78 -30.43
CA GLU A 282 8.24 2.49 -29.88
C GLU A 282 8.23 1.36 -30.92
N VAL A 283 7.26 1.33 -31.82
CA VAL A 283 7.17 0.33 -32.91
C VAL A 283 8.26 0.55 -33.96
N GLU A 284 8.48 1.81 -34.36
CA GLU A 284 9.50 2.20 -35.33
C GLU A 284 10.92 1.89 -34.82
N GLU A 285 11.18 2.11 -33.53
CA GLU A 285 12.45 1.72 -32.87
C GLU A 285 12.75 0.22 -32.98
N HIS A 286 11.70 -0.61 -33.05
CA HIS A 286 11.82 -2.06 -33.20
C HIS A 286 11.72 -2.54 -34.65
N GLY A 287 11.72 -1.62 -35.62
CA GLY A 287 11.74 -1.92 -37.06
C GLY A 287 10.38 -2.28 -37.67
N GLY A 288 9.28 -1.99 -36.97
CA GLY A 288 7.91 -2.13 -37.48
C GLY A 288 7.32 -0.78 -37.92
N GLU A 289 6.14 -0.83 -38.54
CA GLU A 289 5.35 0.34 -38.92
C GLU A 289 3.99 0.33 -38.22
N LEU A 290 3.60 1.45 -37.59
CA LEU A 290 2.29 1.59 -36.94
C LEU A 290 1.32 2.45 -37.76
N VAL A 291 0.22 1.82 -38.19
CA VAL A 291 -0.91 2.48 -38.85
C VAL A 291 -1.96 2.85 -37.79
N PHE A 292 -2.05 4.14 -37.49
CA PHE A 292 -3.09 4.68 -36.60
C PHE A 292 -4.42 4.78 -37.33
N ILE A 293 -5.47 4.16 -36.80
CA ILE A 293 -6.83 4.21 -37.35
C ILE A 293 -7.65 5.24 -36.55
N PRO A 294 -8.03 6.39 -37.14
CA PRO A 294 -8.77 7.43 -36.44
C PRO A 294 -10.15 6.95 -35.96
N CYS A 295 -10.64 7.56 -34.89
CA CYS A 295 -12.01 7.35 -34.42
C CYS A 295 -13.07 7.79 -35.46
N LEU A 296 -14.35 7.51 -35.18
CA LEU A 296 -15.47 7.90 -36.04
C LEU A 296 -15.59 9.42 -36.21
N ASN A 297 -15.10 10.19 -35.22
CA ASN A 297 -15.01 11.63 -35.22
C ASN A 297 -16.35 12.28 -35.63
N VAL A 298 -16.31 13.20 -36.60
CA VAL A 298 -17.51 13.93 -37.07
C VAL A 298 -17.87 13.51 -38.50
N THR A 299 -17.84 12.21 -38.79
CA THR A 299 -18.23 11.71 -40.11
C THR A 299 -19.75 11.81 -40.32
N PRO A 300 -20.24 12.27 -41.50
CA PRO A 300 -21.68 12.47 -41.73
C PRO A 300 -22.52 11.20 -41.53
N LYS A 301 -21.99 10.03 -41.91
CA LYS A 301 -22.66 8.74 -41.69
C LYS A 301 -22.84 8.44 -40.20
N TRP A 302 -21.81 8.71 -39.38
CA TRP A 302 -21.86 8.50 -37.94
C TRP A 302 -22.87 9.43 -37.27
N VAL A 303 -22.82 10.73 -37.58
CA VAL A 303 -23.78 11.71 -37.06
C VAL A 303 -25.22 11.31 -37.40
N LYS A 304 -25.48 10.93 -38.66
CA LYS A 304 -26.81 10.49 -39.11
C LYS A 304 -27.26 9.21 -38.40
N SER A 305 -26.36 8.25 -38.20
CA SER A 305 -26.68 7.00 -37.52
C SER A 305 -26.98 7.23 -36.04
N TYR A 306 -26.18 8.06 -35.38
CA TYR A 306 -26.38 8.43 -33.98
C TYR A 306 -27.66 9.24 -33.76
N ALA A 307 -28.05 10.10 -34.71
CA ALA A 307 -29.34 10.79 -34.69
C ALA A 307 -30.52 9.82 -34.60
N LYS A 308 -30.50 8.73 -35.38
CA LYS A 308 -31.52 7.68 -35.32
C LYS A 308 -31.58 6.99 -33.96
N LEU A 309 -30.42 6.76 -33.34
CA LEU A 309 -30.35 6.19 -31.99
C LEU A 309 -30.99 7.13 -30.96
N ILE A 310 -30.71 8.44 -31.07
CA ILE A 310 -31.31 9.46 -30.20
C ILE A 310 -32.82 9.51 -30.39
N GLU A 311 -33.30 9.57 -31.64
CA GLU A 311 -34.73 9.59 -31.96
C GLU A 311 -35.44 8.37 -31.36
N ALA A 312 -34.93 7.16 -31.60
CA ALA A 312 -35.50 5.93 -31.07
C ALA A 312 -35.51 5.89 -29.53
N PHE A 313 -34.41 6.32 -28.89
CA PHE A 313 -34.32 6.37 -27.44
C PHE A 313 -35.30 7.40 -26.83
N CYS A 314 -35.51 8.53 -27.49
CA CYS A 314 -36.43 9.56 -27.02
C CYS A 314 -37.90 9.15 -27.18
N SER A 315 -38.25 8.42 -28.26
CA SER A 315 -39.62 8.01 -28.54
C SER A 315 -40.03 6.74 -27.79
N GLU A 316 -39.16 5.74 -27.69
CA GLU A 316 -39.50 4.39 -27.22
C GLU A 316 -38.68 3.93 -26.00
N GLY A 317 -37.79 4.78 -25.48
CA GLY A 317 -36.88 4.44 -24.39
C GLY A 317 -35.80 3.43 -24.79
N GLN A 318 -35.12 2.86 -23.80
CA GLN A 318 -33.99 1.95 -24.04
C GLN A 318 -34.42 0.61 -24.68
N GLN A 319 -35.62 0.11 -24.34
CA GLN A 319 -36.14 -1.17 -24.86
C GLN A 319 -36.61 -1.08 -26.32
N GLY A 320 -37.20 0.04 -26.76
CA GLY A 320 -37.62 0.19 -28.15
C GLY A 320 -36.46 0.32 -29.13
N ALA A 321 -35.32 0.87 -28.67
CA ALA A 321 -34.13 0.98 -29.48
C ALA A 321 -33.41 -0.38 -29.71
N GLU A 322 -33.80 -1.49 -29.05
CA GLU A 322 -33.10 -2.79 -29.12
C GLU A 322 -32.89 -3.32 -30.55
N ASN A 323 -33.83 -3.05 -31.47
CA ASN A 323 -33.71 -3.47 -32.87
C ASN A 323 -32.52 -2.83 -33.60
N LEU A 324 -31.99 -1.71 -33.08
CA LEU A 324 -30.81 -1.03 -33.60
C LEU A 324 -29.50 -1.63 -33.10
N PHE A 325 -29.54 -2.62 -32.22
CA PHE A 325 -28.36 -3.26 -31.64
C PHE A 325 -28.12 -4.64 -32.24
N TYR A 326 -26.89 -5.10 -32.16
CA TYR A 326 -26.54 -6.49 -32.41
C TYR A 326 -26.79 -7.34 -31.16
N THR A 327 -27.22 -8.58 -31.38
CA THR A 327 -27.17 -9.64 -30.38
C THR A 327 -25.82 -10.34 -30.48
N VAL A 328 -25.12 -10.53 -29.35
CA VAL A 328 -23.84 -11.24 -29.32
C VAL A 328 -24.10 -12.71 -28.96
N PRO A 329 -23.74 -13.68 -29.81
CA PRO A 329 -23.88 -15.09 -29.48
C PRO A 329 -23.01 -15.46 -28.27
N ALA A 330 -23.60 -16.12 -27.26
CA ALA A 330 -22.92 -16.45 -26.01
C ALA A 330 -21.65 -17.30 -26.22
N ASP A 331 -21.68 -18.23 -27.17
CA ASP A 331 -20.54 -19.10 -27.49
C ASP A 331 -19.37 -18.30 -28.06
N LYS A 332 -19.66 -17.31 -28.92
CA LYS A 332 -18.65 -16.41 -29.50
C LYS A 332 -18.08 -15.43 -28.49
N LEU A 333 -18.89 -15.01 -27.51
CA LEU A 333 -18.39 -14.20 -26.41
C LEU A 333 -17.43 -15.01 -25.54
N LYS A 334 -17.76 -16.26 -25.19
CA LYS A 334 -16.88 -17.15 -24.42
C LYS A 334 -15.52 -17.39 -25.10
N GLU A 335 -15.50 -17.54 -26.43
CA GLU A 335 -14.25 -17.66 -27.21
C GLU A 335 -13.32 -16.45 -27.06
N ASN A 336 -13.86 -15.23 -26.94
CA ASN A 336 -13.08 -13.98 -26.91
C ASN A 336 -13.06 -13.28 -25.54
N MET A 337 -13.58 -13.93 -24.49
CA MET A 337 -13.61 -13.42 -23.11
C MET A 337 -12.88 -14.42 -22.19
N PRO A 338 -11.54 -14.44 -22.21
CA PRO A 338 -10.78 -15.29 -21.31
C PRO A 338 -11.06 -14.94 -19.84
N GLU A 339 -10.98 -15.94 -18.96
CA GLU A 339 -11.11 -15.68 -17.52
C GLU A 339 -9.95 -14.80 -17.04
N LEU A 340 -10.29 -13.69 -16.39
CA LEU A 340 -9.32 -12.81 -15.75
C LEU A 340 -8.78 -13.48 -14.48
N THR A 341 -7.65 -14.18 -14.60
CA THR A 341 -6.89 -14.66 -13.44
C THR A 341 -5.94 -13.57 -12.96
N SER A 342 -6.23 -12.91 -11.83
CA SER A 342 -5.28 -11.96 -11.23
C SER A 342 -4.03 -12.70 -10.76
N LYS A 343 -2.82 -12.18 -11.05
CA LYS A 343 -1.55 -12.80 -10.61
C LYS A 343 -1.40 -12.86 -9.09
N SER A 344 -2.10 -11.99 -8.36
CA SER A 344 -2.18 -12.07 -6.89
C SER A 344 -3.63 -12.22 -6.47
N THR A 345 -3.93 -13.24 -5.67
CA THR A 345 -5.27 -13.43 -5.10
C THR A 345 -5.56 -12.24 -4.18
N PRO A 346 -6.63 -11.46 -4.46
CA PRO A 346 -6.98 -10.35 -3.59
C PRO A 346 -7.35 -10.90 -2.21
N MET A 347 -6.85 -10.23 -1.17
CA MET A 347 -7.17 -10.60 0.20
C MET A 347 -8.68 -10.50 0.44
N THR A 348 -9.24 -11.50 1.11
CA THR A 348 -10.66 -11.49 1.50
C THR A 348 -10.97 -10.27 2.38
N PRO A 349 -12.22 -9.76 2.38
CA PRO A 349 -12.62 -8.67 3.28
C PRO A 349 -12.33 -8.97 4.76
N GLN A 350 -12.51 -10.23 5.16
CA GLN A 350 -12.17 -10.72 6.49
C GLN A 350 -10.67 -10.60 6.77
N ALA A 351 -9.81 -11.04 5.85
CA ALA A 351 -8.36 -10.89 5.98
C ALA A 351 -7.94 -9.42 6.10
N LYS A 352 -8.49 -8.52 5.27
CA LYS A 352 -8.23 -7.07 5.33
C LYS A 352 -8.62 -6.50 6.71
N ARG A 353 -9.77 -6.90 7.25
CA ARG A 353 -10.25 -6.51 8.59
C ARG A 353 -9.33 -7.03 9.69
N THR A 354 -8.92 -8.30 9.64
CA THR A 354 -7.99 -8.90 10.60
C THR A 354 -6.65 -8.18 10.62
N ILE A 355 -6.03 -7.96 9.46
CA ILE A 355 -4.74 -7.24 9.40
C ILE A 355 -4.86 -5.83 9.98
N LYS A 356 -5.96 -5.11 9.71
CA LYS A 356 -6.19 -3.77 10.28
C LYS A 356 -6.30 -3.81 11.80
N ILE A 357 -7.00 -4.80 12.36
CA ILE A 357 -7.15 -4.97 13.81
C ILE A 357 -5.82 -5.34 14.45
N VAL A 358 -5.08 -6.28 13.86
CA VAL A 358 -3.75 -6.66 14.35
C VAL A 358 -2.77 -5.49 14.29
N PHE A 359 -2.78 -4.73 13.20
CA PHE A 359 -1.99 -3.51 13.07
C PHE A 359 -2.27 -2.53 14.21
N LEU A 360 -3.55 -2.21 14.45
CA LEU A 360 -3.94 -1.29 15.51
C LEU A 360 -3.57 -1.84 16.89
N THR A 361 -3.74 -3.16 17.07
CA THR A 361 -3.39 -3.84 18.31
C THR A 361 -1.91 -3.70 18.64
N LEU A 362 -1.06 -3.98 17.65
CA LEU A 362 0.39 -3.85 17.82
C LEU A 362 0.79 -2.39 17.98
N PHE A 363 0.21 -1.47 17.20
CA PHE A 363 0.53 -0.05 17.29
C PHE A 363 0.24 0.53 18.69
N LEU A 364 -0.94 0.25 19.25
CA LEU A 364 -1.31 0.70 20.60
C LEU A 364 -0.40 0.09 21.68
N ASP A 365 -0.09 -1.20 21.54
CA ASP A 365 0.83 -1.88 22.45
C ASP A 365 2.23 -1.27 22.40
N LEU A 366 2.74 -1.00 21.21
CA LEU A 366 4.08 -0.45 21.01
C LEU A 366 4.22 0.99 21.52
N ILE A 367 3.15 1.79 21.49
CA ILE A 367 3.12 3.08 22.18
C ILE A 367 3.31 2.85 23.67
N GLY A 368 2.51 1.99 24.30
CA GLY A 368 2.61 1.70 25.73
C GLY A 368 3.98 1.12 26.13
N PHE A 369 4.56 0.29 25.28
CA PHE A 369 5.88 -0.31 25.50
C PHE A 369 7.01 0.72 25.44
N SER A 370 7.00 1.60 24.43
CA SER A 370 8.09 2.55 24.17
C SER A 370 7.96 3.88 24.94
N ILE A 371 6.82 4.15 25.57
CA ILE A 371 6.56 5.39 26.31
C ILE A 371 7.57 5.63 27.45
N ILE A 372 8.15 4.57 28.00
CA ILE A 372 9.08 4.63 29.13
C ILE A 372 10.51 5.02 28.73
N PHE A 373 10.89 4.86 27.46
CA PHE A 373 12.28 5.00 27.01
C PHE A 373 12.94 6.34 27.30
N PRO A 374 12.31 7.51 27.03
CA PRO A 374 12.95 8.80 27.32
C PRO A 374 13.07 9.06 28.83
N MET A 375 12.39 8.26 29.65
CA MET A 375 12.24 8.48 31.08
C MET A 375 13.24 7.68 31.91
N PHE A 376 14.01 6.75 31.31
CA PHE A 376 14.95 5.92 32.08
C PHE A 376 15.92 6.73 32.94
N PRO A 377 16.50 7.87 32.47
CA PRO A 377 17.38 8.66 33.31
C PRO A 377 16.66 9.29 34.51
N ALA A 378 15.44 9.78 34.31
CA ALA A 378 14.64 10.38 35.38
C ALA A 378 14.15 9.34 36.39
N LEU A 379 13.74 8.16 35.91
CA LEU A 379 13.39 7.00 36.74
C LEU A 379 14.57 6.60 37.64
N ALA A 380 15.77 6.45 37.06
CA ALA A 380 16.97 6.10 37.81
C ALA A 380 17.23 7.09 38.96
N LYS A 381 17.23 8.41 38.66
CA LYS A 381 17.44 9.45 39.67
C LYS A 381 16.39 9.40 40.77
N HIS A 382 15.12 9.32 40.39
CA HIS A 382 14.01 9.27 41.33
C HIS A 382 14.15 8.10 42.32
N TYR A 383 14.37 6.87 41.85
CA TYR A 383 14.48 5.72 42.77
C TYR A 383 15.79 5.69 43.56
N LEU A 384 16.88 6.29 43.06
CA LEU A 384 18.08 6.50 43.87
C LEU A 384 17.84 7.49 45.02
N GLU A 385 16.90 8.42 44.86
CA GLU A 385 16.52 9.36 45.91
C GLU A 385 15.52 8.76 46.90
N ILE A 386 14.47 8.07 46.41
CA ILE A 386 13.34 7.62 47.24
C ILE A 386 13.47 6.18 47.77
N ASP A 387 14.26 5.33 47.14
CA ASP A 387 14.44 3.91 47.49
C ASP A 387 15.90 3.43 47.32
N PRO A 388 16.90 4.17 47.87
CA PRO A 388 18.33 3.91 47.65
C PRO A 388 18.77 2.53 48.15
N ASP A 389 18.11 2.02 49.19
CA ASP A 389 18.47 0.76 49.82
C ASP A 389 17.87 -0.48 49.15
N ASN A 390 17.08 -0.30 48.08
CA ASN A 390 16.44 -1.39 47.36
C ASN A 390 17.44 -2.41 46.82
N TYR A 391 17.17 -3.70 47.09
CA TYR A 391 18.00 -4.81 46.64
C TYR A 391 18.21 -4.84 45.11
N PHE A 392 17.13 -4.70 44.33
CA PHE A 392 17.22 -4.77 42.87
C PHE A 392 17.94 -3.56 42.28
N LEU A 393 17.77 -2.38 42.90
CA LEU A 393 18.44 -1.17 42.47
C LEU A 393 19.96 -1.30 42.67
N LYS A 394 20.38 -1.73 43.87
CA LYS A 394 21.78 -2.03 44.19
C LYS A 394 22.36 -3.12 43.27
N LEU A 395 21.59 -4.16 42.96
CA LEU A 395 22.04 -5.23 42.05
C LEU A 395 22.31 -4.70 40.63
N ILE A 396 21.40 -3.89 40.08
CA ILE A 396 21.55 -3.32 38.74
C ILE A 396 22.72 -2.34 38.70
N PHE A 397 22.77 -1.37 39.62
CA PHE A 397 23.86 -0.39 39.66
C PHE A 397 25.21 -1.01 40.00
N GLY A 398 25.25 -2.02 40.87
CA GLY A 398 26.46 -2.80 41.14
C GLY A 398 26.95 -3.57 39.91
N SER A 399 26.04 -4.19 39.16
CA SER A 399 26.37 -4.88 37.90
C SER A 399 26.88 -3.90 36.85
N ILE A 400 26.26 -2.71 36.75
CA ILE A 400 26.72 -1.62 35.88
C ILE A 400 28.12 -1.17 36.29
N ALA A 401 28.37 -0.95 37.58
CA ALA A 401 29.68 -0.52 38.08
C ALA A 401 30.79 -1.55 37.80
N SER A 402 30.49 -2.84 38.01
CA SER A 402 31.42 -3.92 37.62
C SER A 402 31.67 -3.95 36.11
N PHE A 403 30.63 -3.73 35.31
CA PHE A 403 30.75 -3.68 33.85
C PHE A 403 31.57 -2.47 33.37
N THR A 404 31.32 -1.27 33.91
CA THR A 404 32.07 -0.06 33.57
C THR A 404 33.54 -0.19 33.96
N GLN A 405 33.82 -0.76 35.14
CA GLN A 405 35.19 -1.02 35.59
C GLN A 405 35.90 -2.05 34.68
N ALA A 406 35.22 -3.12 34.29
CA ALA A 406 35.77 -4.12 33.37
C ALA A 406 35.95 -3.60 31.93
N SER A 407 35.14 -2.62 31.53
CA SER A 407 35.15 -2.06 30.17
C SER A 407 36.04 -0.82 30.03
N GLY A 408 36.50 -0.23 31.13
CA GLY A 408 37.22 1.05 31.15
C GLY A 408 36.36 2.25 30.73
N ALA A 409 35.03 2.13 30.82
CA ALA A 409 34.09 3.15 30.35
C ALA A 409 33.81 4.20 31.44
N ASP A 410 34.04 5.49 31.14
CA ASP A 410 33.65 6.62 31.99
C ASP A 410 32.27 7.15 31.58
N MET A 411 31.22 6.44 32.01
CA MET A 411 29.85 6.74 31.59
C MET A 411 28.93 6.94 32.79
N SER A 412 27.96 7.84 32.63
CA SER A 412 26.87 8.00 33.59
C SER A 412 26.11 6.67 33.78
N SER A 413 26.21 6.09 34.98
CA SER A 413 25.52 4.85 35.36
C SER A 413 24.00 4.91 35.13
N ILE A 414 23.45 6.14 35.09
CA ILE A 414 22.05 6.45 34.81
C ILE A 414 21.62 6.05 33.39
N VAL A 415 22.51 6.15 32.40
CA VAL A 415 22.19 5.80 31.01
C VAL A 415 22.26 4.27 30.80
N LEU A 416 23.26 3.63 31.41
CA LEU A 416 23.41 2.17 31.41
C LEU A 416 22.25 1.46 32.14
N PHE A 417 21.63 2.14 33.12
CA PHE A 417 20.42 1.66 33.78
C PHE A 417 19.25 1.45 32.80
N GLY A 418 19.03 2.38 31.85
CA GLY A 418 18.01 2.21 30.81
C GLY A 418 18.29 1.00 29.92
N GLY A 419 19.56 0.79 29.55
CA GLY A 419 20.01 -0.40 28.83
C GLY A 419 19.75 -1.70 29.61
N ALA A 420 20.02 -1.71 30.91
CA ALA A 420 19.79 -2.86 31.79
C ALA A 420 18.30 -3.22 31.88
N LEU A 421 17.41 -2.22 32.01
CA LEU A 421 15.95 -2.46 32.00
C LEU A 421 15.46 -2.99 30.65
N GLY A 422 15.98 -2.47 29.53
CA GLY A 422 15.69 -2.99 28.19
C GLY A 422 16.18 -4.43 27.98
N ALA A 423 17.36 -4.76 28.51
CA ALA A 423 17.93 -6.10 28.46
C ALA A 423 17.13 -7.09 29.30
N LEU A 424 16.67 -6.71 30.50
CA LEU A 424 15.78 -7.52 31.33
C LEU A 424 14.48 -7.87 30.58
N TYR A 425 13.86 -6.89 29.95
CA TYR A 425 12.65 -7.12 29.16
C TYR A 425 12.90 -8.07 27.99
N SER A 426 14.00 -7.88 27.26
CA SER A 426 14.41 -8.75 26.16
C SER A 426 14.71 -10.18 26.62
N LEU A 427 15.31 -10.34 27.81
CA LEU A 427 15.57 -11.65 28.41
C LEU A 427 14.28 -12.41 28.71
N LEU A 428 13.28 -11.73 29.28
CA LEU A 428 11.99 -12.33 29.55
C LEU A 428 11.25 -12.70 28.26
N GLN A 429 11.32 -11.84 27.24
CA GLN A 429 10.77 -12.15 25.92
C GLN A 429 11.45 -13.34 25.24
N PHE A 430 12.76 -13.51 25.41
CA PHE A 430 13.51 -14.65 24.88
C PHE A 430 12.90 -15.98 25.36
N PHE A 431 12.54 -16.09 26.64
CA PHE A 431 11.91 -17.29 27.18
C PHE A 431 10.40 -17.37 26.89
N ALA A 432 9.68 -16.25 26.92
CA ALA A 432 8.22 -16.24 26.85
C ALA A 432 7.67 -16.35 25.41
N ALA A 433 8.32 -15.75 24.42
CA ALA A 433 7.79 -15.69 23.05
C ALA A 433 7.52 -17.08 22.41
N PRO A 434 8.39 -18.10 22.55
CA PRO A 434 8.12 -19.43 22.01
C PRO A 434 6.96 -20.13 22.74
N LEU A 435 6.80 -19.87 24.05
CA LEU A 435 5.73 -20.43 24.86
C LEU A 435 4.37 -19.88 24.41
N TRP A 436 4.23 -18.55 24.31
CA TRP A 436 2.99 -17.93 23.84
C TRP A 436 2.66 -18.28 22.39
N GLY A 437 3.68 -18.34 21.53
CA GLY A 437 3.55 -18.83 20.17
C GLY A 437 2.94 -20.23 20.11
N GLY A 438 3.53 -21.20 20.82
CA GLY A 438 3.05 -22.57 20.86
C GLY A 438 1.68 -22.72 21.54
N LEU A 439 1.40 -21.96 22.60
CA LEU A 439 0.08 -21.93 23.23
C LEU A 439 -1.00 -21.42 22.26
N SER A 440 -0.67 -20.47 21.39
CA SER A 440 -1.62 -19.95 20.41
C SER A 440 -1.93 -20.93 19.27
N ASP A 441 -0.99 -21.81 18.90
CA ASP A 441 -1.26 -22.90 17.95
C ASP A 441 -2.21 -23.97 18.52
N ARG A 442 -2.39 -24.00 19.85
CA ARG A 442 -3.23 -24.98 20.55
C ARG A 442 -4.59 -24.40 20.92
N PHE A 443 -4.61 -23.23 21.55
CA PHE A 443 -5.81 -22.63 22.12
C PHE A 443 -6.48 -21.60 21.21
N GLY A 444 -5.84 -21.23 20.10
CA GLY A 444 -6.28 -20.16 19.19
C GLY A 444 -5.52 -18.86 19.40
N ARG A 445 -5.55 -17.98 18.40
CA ARG A 445 -4.87 -16.68 18.43
C ARG A 445 -5.59 -15.70 19.34
N LYS A 446 -6.92 -15.65 19.30
CA LYS A 446 -7.72 -14.65 20.03
C LYS A 446 -7.58 -14.78 21.56
N PRO A 447 -7.71 -15.97 22.18
CA PRO A 447 -7.57 -16.09 23.63
C PRO A 447 -6.19 -15.71 24.12
N ILE A 448 -5.13 -16.12 23.41
CA ILE A 448 -3.75 -15.83 23.79
C ILE A 448 -3.43 -14.34 23.63
N LEU A 449 -3.94 -13.67 22.60
CA LEU A 449 -3.83 -12.22 22.47
C LEU A 449 -4.53 -11.48 23.62
N LEU A 450 -5.72 -11.91 24.04
CA LEU A 450 -6.41 -11.29 25.17
C LEU A 450 -5.65 -11.47 26.49
N ILE A 451 -5.13 -12.67 26.77
CA ILE A 451 -4.37 -12.96 27.99
C ILE A 451 -3.09 -12.12 28.04
N SER A 452 -2.33 -12.07 26.95
CA SER A 452 -1.10 -11.28 26.87
C SER A 452 -1.36 -9.78 27.03
N LEU A 453 -2.39 -9.23 26.36
CA LEU A 453 -2.78 -7.83 26.53
C LEU A 453 -3.27 -7.50 27.94
N PHE A 454 -4.02 -8.40 28.57
CA PHE A 454 -4.44 -8.24 29.97
C PHE A 454 -3.23 -8.22 30.91
N GLY A 455 -2.25 -9.10 30.69
CA GLY A 455 -0.98 -9.07 31.42
C GLY A 455 -0.21 -7.76 31.25
N LEU A 456 -0.20 -7.21 30.03
CA LEU A 456 0.41 -5.89 29.76
C LEU A 456 -0.37 -4.75 30.43
N PHE A 457 -1.71 -4.80 30.42
CA PHE A 457 -2.52 -3.86 31.20
C PHE A 457 -2.19 -3.90 32.69
N MET A 458 -2.07 -5.09 33.28
CA MET A 458 -1.65 -5.25 34.68
C MET A 458 -0.24 -4.70 34.93
N SER A 459 0.70 -4.94 34.02
CA SER A 459 2.05 -4.36 34.08
C SER A 459 2.00 -2.83 34.13
N TYR A 460 1.28 -2.18 33.23
CA TYR A 460 1.16 -0.72 33.22
C TYR A 460 0.38 -0.18 34.42
N PHE A 461 -0.67 -0.87 34.84
CA PHE A 461 -1.45 -0.51 36.02
C PHE A 461 -0.60 -0.56 37.30
N LEU A 462 0.21 -1.59 37.49
CA LEU A 462 1.16 -1.66 38.61
C LEU A 462 2.20 -0.54 38.53
N TRP A 463 2.61 -0.15 37.33
CA TRP A 463 3.55 0.97 37.15
C TRP A 463 2.95 2.32 37.54
N VAL A 464 1.64 2.53 37.38
CA VAL A 464 0.94 3.75 37.87
C VAL A 464 1.17 3.95 39.36
N PHE A 465 1.23 2.86 40.13
CA PHE A 465 1.37 2.88 41.58
C PHE A 465 2.75 2.40 42.05
N ALA A 466 3.77 2.45 41.18
CA ALA A 466 5.12 2.04 41.52
C ALA A 466 5.83 3.09 42.40
N GLY A 467 5.47 3.12 43.68
CA GLY A 467 6.17 3.96 44.68
C GLY A 467 7.52 3.39 45.13
N SER A 468 7.81 2.12 44.83
CA SER A 468 9.09 1.46 45.13
C SER A 468 9.70 0.85 43.88
N PHE A 469 11.03 0.71 43.88
CA PHE A 469 11.74 0.17 42.73
C PHE A 469 11.38 -1.31 42.47
N THR A 470 11.12 -2.06 43.54
CA THR A 470 10.66 -3.46 43.45
C THR A 470 9.34 -3.58 42.68
N LEU A 471 8.39 -2.67 42.93
CA LEU A 471 7.10 -2.70 42.24
C LEU A 471 7.25 -2.33 40.76
N LEU A 472 8.16 -1.40 40.43
CA LEU A 472 8.52 -1.11 39.04
C LEU A 472 9.13 -2.35 38.35
N ILE A 473 10.06 -3.04 39.01
CA ILE A 473 10.67 -4.27 38.47
C ILE A 473 9.63 -5.36 38.29
N LEU A 474 8.72 -5.55 39.24
CA LEU A 474 7.60 -6.50 39.10
C LEU A 474 6.71 -6.15 37.91
N ALA A 475 6.36 -4.87 37.74
CA ALA A 475 5.63 -4.39 36.58
C ALA A 475 6.37 -4.73 35.28
N ARG A 476 7.67 -4.43 35.18
CA ARG A 476 8.50 -4.76 33.99
C ARG A 476 8.60 -6.27 33.76
N PHE A 477 8.68 -7.06 34.82
CA PHE A 477 8.75 -8.52 34.76
C PHE A 477 7.47 -9.11 34.16
N ILE A 478 6.31 -8.68 34.65
CA ILE A 478 5.00 -9.08 34.11
C ILE A 478 4.90 -8.68 32.65
N GLY A 479 5.27 -7.44 32.30
CA GLY A 479 5.24 -6.98 30.92
C GLY A 479 6.14 -7.80 29.99
N GLY A 480 7.36 -8.12 30.44
CA GLY A 480 8.33 -8.91 29.66
C GLY A 480 7.85 -10.33 29.39
N ILE A 481 7.29 -11.00 30.39
CA ILE A 481 6.72 -12.35 30.20
C ILE A 481 5.46 -12.29 29.34
N MET A 482 4.64 -11.25 29.46
CA MET A 482 3.37 -11.13 28.73
C MET A 482 3.55 -10.58 27.31
N GLY A 483 4.76 -10.23 26.90
CA GLY A 483 5.10 -9.74 25.54
C GLY A 483 4.99 -10.76 24.40
N GLY A 484 4.29 -11.88 24.59
CA GLY A 484 4.02 -12.88 23.55
C GLY A 484 2.96 -12.47 22.52
N ASN A 485 2.25 -11.37 22.78
CA ASN A 485 1.26 -10.79 21.87
C ASN A 485 1.82 -10.54 20.45
N ILE A 486 3.08 -10.10 20.33
CA ILE A 486 3.71 -9.83 19.02
C ILE A 486 3.84 -11.11 18.18
N SER A 487 4.29 -12.22 18.77
CA SER A 487 4.41 -13.51 18.06
C SER A 487 3.04 -14.03 17.64
N THR A 488 2.05 -13.98 18.53
CA THR A 488 0.69 -14.46 18.24
C THR A 488 -0.01 -13.59 17.20
N ALA A 489 0.18 -12.27 17.25
CA ALA A 489 -0.34 -11.32 16.26
C ALA A 489 0.27 -11.55 14.88
N THR A 490 1.58 -11.80 14.82
CA THR A 490 2.28 -12.14 13.57
C THR A 490 1.75 -13.46 13.01
N ALA A 491 1.46 -14.45 13.86
CA ALA A 491 0.84 -15.71 13.47
C ALA A 491 -0.61 -15.53 12.99
N ALA A 492 -1.40 -14.66 13.61
CA ALA A 492 -2.75 -14.34 13.12
C ALA A 492 -2.75 -13.72 11.71
N ILE A 493 -1.76 -12.90 11.39
CA ILE A 493 -1.56 -12.38 10.02
C ILE A 493 -1.19 -13.53 9.08
N ALA A 494 -0.32 -14.44 9.52
CA ALA A 494 0.04 -15.62 8.75
C ALA A 494 -1.17 -16.54 8.44
N ASP A 495 -2.13 -16.66 9.35
CA ASP A 495 -3.31 -17.49 9.17
C ASP A 495 -4.27 -16.95 8.09
N VAL A 496 -4.31 -15.61 7.88
CA VAL A 496 -5.25 -14.95 6.94
C VAL A 496 -4.61 -14.47 5.63
N THR A 497 -3.32 -14.72 5.46
CA THR A 497 -2.57 -14.38 4.24
C THR A 497 -2.20 -15.64 3.47
N ASP A 498 -1.83 -15.50 2.21
CA ASP A 498 -1.29 -16.56 1.36
C ASP A 498 0.14 -16.20 0.92
N GLU A 499 0.72 -16.98 0.01
CA GLU A 499 2.07 -16.74 -0.51
C GLU A 499 2.23 -15.38 -1.20
N SER A 500 1.19 -14.93 -1.91
CA SER A 500 1.21 -13.68 -2.69
C SER A 500 1.12 -12.41 -1.86
N ASN A 501 0.55 -12.52 -0.66
CA ASN A 501 0.30 -11.37 0.21
C ASN A 501 0.92 -11.50 1.61
N ARG A 502 1.63 -12.59 1.93
CA ARG A 502 2.33 -12.82 3.22
C ARG A 502 3.19 -11.62 3.62
N SER A 503 4.09 -11.22 2.73
CA SER A 503 5.03 -10.11 2.95
C SER A 503 4.33 -8.77 3.08
N LYS A 504 3.17 -8.61 2.43
CA LYS A 504 2.32 -7.42 2.59
C LYS A 504 1.75 -7.35 4.00
N GLY A 505 1.27 -8.47 4.52
CA GLY A 505 0.80 -8.59 5.90
C GLY A 505 1.92 -8.34 6.92
N MET A 506 3.08 -8.97 6.73
CA MET A 506 4.23 -8.76 7.64
C MET A 506 4.78 -7.33 7.60
N ALA A 507 4.67 -6.64 6.46
CA ALA A 507 5.04 -5.23 6.37
C ALA A 507 4.15 -4.35 7.27
N PHE A 508 2.86 -4.64 7.44
CA PHE A 508 2.01 -3.90 8.38
C PHE A 508 2.47 -4.04 9.82
N VAL A 509 2.96 -5.21 10.22
CA VAL A 509 3.59 -5.40 11.54
C VAL A 509 4.77 -4.43 11.68
N GLY A 510 5.67 -4.39 10.70
CA GLY A 510 6.80 -3.46 10.71
C GLY A 510 6.37 -1.99 10.84
N ILE A 511 5.34 -1.57 10.10
CA ILE A 511 4.85 -0.18 10.13
C ILE A 511 4.31 0.16 11.53
N ALA A 512 3.62 -0.78 12.19
CA ALA A 512 3.15 -0.58 13.56
C ALA A 512 4.33 -0.35 14.53
N PHE A 513 5.42 -1.12 14.40
CA PHE A 513 6.67 -0.90 15.14
C PHE A 513 7.25 0.49 14.90
N ALA A 514 7.42 0.89 13.64
CA ALA A 514 7.98 2.19 13.30
C ALA A 514 7.17 3.34 13.90
N LEU A 515 5.84 3.32 13.73
CA LEU A 515 4.96 4.37 14.26
C LEU A 515 4.88 4.35 15.79
N GLY A 516 4.81 3.15 16.40
CA GLY A 516 4.73 3.01 17.85
C GLY A 516 5.98 3.59 18.54
N PHE A 517 7.16 3.31 18.00
CA PHE A 517 8.44 3.84 18.50
C PHE A 517 8.65 5.34 18.21
N ILE A 518 7.90 5.93 17.27
CA ILE A 518 7.86 7.40 17.10
C ILE A 518 6.93 8.03 18.14
N VAL A 519 5.70 7.53 18.22
CA VAL A 519 4.62 8.15 19.01
C VAL A 519 4.81 7.91 20.51
N GLY A 520 5.26 6.72 20.92
CA GLY A 520 5.43 6.36 22.33
C GLY A 520 6.39 7.27 23.08
N PRO A 521 7.68 7.38 22.69
CA PRO A 521 8.63 8.26 23.36
C PRO A 521 8.19 9.74 23.36
N ALA A 522 7.57 10.21 22.27
CA ALA A 522 7.05 11.57 22.20
C ALA A 522 5.97 11.83 23.27
N LEU A 523 5.00 10.92 23.40
CA LEU A 523 3.95 11.02 24.44
C LEU A 523 4.53 10.87 25.85
N GLY A 524 5.52 9.99 26.03
CA GLY A 524 6.19 9.78 27.32
C GLY A 524 6.88 11.05 27.82
N GLY A 525 7.69 11.69 26.97
CA GLY A 525 8.37 12.94 27.32
C GLY A 525 7.40 14.09 27.61
N LEU A 526 6.31 14.23 26.83
CA LEU A 526 5.32 15.28 27.04
C LEU A 526 4.55 15.10 28.35
N LEU A 527 4.13 13.88 28.68
CA LEU A 527 3.35 13.59 29.87
C LEU A 527 4.16 13.70 31.16
N THR A 528 5.49 13.57 31.10
CA THR A 528 6.36 13.80 32.27
C THR A 528 6.54 15.26 32.67
N ILE A 529 6.12 16.20 31.83
CA ILE A 529 6.13 17.63 32.18
C ILE A 529 5.11 17.92 33.28
N ILE A 530 4.05 17.13 33.35
CA ILE A 530 2.96 17.29 34.32
C ILE A 530 3.16 16.30 35.46
N ASN A 531 3.36 16.79 36.68
CA ASN A 531 3.60 15.94 37.83
C ASN A 531 2.28 15.54 38.53
N PRO A 532 1.85 14.27 38.47
CA PRO A 532 0.60 13.83 39.10
C PRO A 532 0.65 13.91 40.64
N VAL A 533 1.84 13.89 41.24
CA VAL A 533 2.05 13.99 42.69
C VAL A 533 1.58 15.35 43.23
N GLU A 534 1.71 16.41 42.44
CA GLU A 534 1.28 17.77 42.82
C GLU A 534 -0.24 17.92 42.73
N HIS A 535 -0.88 17.28 41.75
CA HIS A 535 -2.34 17.34 41.57
C HIS A 535 -3.10 16.42 42.52
N PHE A 536 -2.52 15.27 42.88
CA PHE A 536 -3.17 14.24 43.70
C PHE A 536 -2.29 13.78 44.87
N PRO A 537 -1.97 14.66 45.83
CA PRO A 537 -1.05 14.34 46.93
C PRO A 537 -1.56 13.22 47.85
N SER A 538 -2.88 13.08 48.00
CA SER A 538 -3.49 11.99 48.78
C SER A 538 -3.21 10.59 48.22
N LEU A 539 -2.89 10.49 46.92
CA LEU A 539 -2.62 9.21 46.26
C LEU A 539 -1.16 8.76 46.34
N VAL A 540 -0.26 9.62 46.83
CA VAL A 540 1.17 9.31 47.00
C VAL A 540 1.37 8.15 47.98
N VAL A 541 0.54 8.07 49.03
CA VAL A 541 0.55 6.96 50.00
C VAL A 541 0.31 5.60 49.33
N TYR A 542 -0.43 5.59 48.21
CA TYR A 542 -0.69 4.39 47.42
C TYR A 542 0.37 4.13 46.34
N GLY A 543 1.48 4.87 46.34
CA GLY A 543 2.59 4.69 45.39
C GLY A 543 2.47 5.49 44.09
N LEU A 544 1.62 6.53 44.06
CA LEU A 544 1.62 7.49 42.96
C LEU A 544 2.99 8.17 42.85
N ASN A 545 3.54 8.23 41.65
CA ASN A 545 4.89 8.72 41.37
C ASN A 545 4.89 9.71 40.18
N PRO A 546 5.97 10.47 39.95
CA PRO A 546 6.02 11.47 38.87
C PRO A 546 5.79 10.89 37.45
N PHE A 547 5.88 9.58 37.30
CA PHE A 547 5.78 8.85 36.03
C PHE A 547 4.42 8.15 35.86
N SER A 548 3.47 8.37 36.77
CA SER A 548 2.17 7.70 36.77
C SER A 548 1.27 8.09 35.58
N TYR A 549 1.38 9.30 35.01
CA TYR A 549 0.58 9.68 33.83
C TYR A 549 0.98 8.92 32.55
N PRO A 550 2.27 8.83 32.17
CA PRO A 550 2.70 7.93 31.10
C PRO A 550 2.25 6.47 31.31
N ALA A 551 2.38 5.96 32.54
CA ALA A 551 1.94 4.61 32.90
C ALA A 551 0.42 4.44 32.73
N LEU A 552 -0.37 5.44 33.16
CA LEU A 552 -1.82 5.44 33.06
C LEU A 552 -2.27 5.48 31.60
N LEU A 553 -1.63 6.30 30.76
CA LEU A 553 -1.92 6.30 29.32
C LEU A 553 -1.65 4.92 28.72
N ALA A 554 -0.51 4.30 29.01
CA ALA A 554 -0.20 2.95 28.53
C ALA A 554 -1.24 1.91 29.01
N ALA A 555 -1.69 2.01 30.26
CA ALA A 555 -2.75 1.15 30.80
C ALA A 555 -4.09 1.36 30.07
N VAL A 556 -4.51 2.61 29.85
CA VAL A 556 -5.75 2.93 29.12
C VAL A 556 -5.66 2.45 27.67
N LEU A 557 -4.54 2.67 26.99
CA LEU A 557 -4.35 2.18 25.62
C LEU A 557 -4.41 0.65 25.56
N SER A 558 -3.80 -0.05 26.52
CA SER A 558 -3.89 -1.51 26.63
C SER A 558 -5.33 -1.97 26.88
N LEU A 559 -6.08 -1.28 27.73
CA LEU A 559 -7.48 -1.59 27.99
C LEU A 559 -8.36 -1.39 26.75
N VAL A 560 -8.20 -0.28 26.03
CA VAL A 560 -8.83 -0.04 24.73
C VAL A 560 -8.49 -1.15 23.75
N ASN A 561 -7.24 -1.62 23.77
CA ASN A 561 -6.77 -2.71 22.93
C ASN A 561 -7.49 -4.04 23.22
N ILE A 562 -7.65 -4.37 24.51
CA ILE A 562 -8.42 -5.55 24.96
C ILE A 562 -9.86 -5.47 24.46
N PHE A 563 -10.53 -4.33 24.63
CA PHE A 563 -11.91 -4.15 24.15
C PHE A 563 -12.01 -4.28 22.63
N LEU A 564 -11.10 -3.65 21.90
CA LEU A 564 -11.05 -3.71 20.44
C LEU A 564 -10.90 -5.16 19.96
N LEU A 565 -10.00 -5.92 20.58
CA LEU A 565 -9.74 -7.31 20.22
C LEU A 565 -10.90 -8.23 20.63
N PHE A 566 -11.50 -8.02 21.81
CA PHE A 566 -12.63 -8.79 22.28
C PHE A 566 -13.84 -8.70 21.32
N PHE A 567 -14.21 -7.48 20.92
CA PHE A 567 -15.40 -7.23 20.11
C PHE A 567 -15.18 -7.37 18.60
N LYS A 568 -14.01 -6.98 18.08
CA LYS A 568 -13.82 -6.85 16.62
C LYS A 568 -12.97 -7.96 16.01
N PHE A 569 -12.10 -8.62 16.78
CA PHE A 569 -11.20 -9.67 16.29
C PHE A 569 -11.89 -11.03 16.29
N GLU A 570 -11.79 -11.73 15.18
CA GLU A 570 -12.31 -13.09 14.99
C GLU A 570 -11.13 -14.08 15.08
N GLU A 571 -11.41 -15.31 15.53
CA GLU A 571 -10.38 -16.34 15.59
C GLU A 571 -9.92 -16.70 14.18
N THR A 572 -8.60 -16.70 13.97
CA THR A 572 -7.98 -16.93 12.66
C THR A 572 -7.53 -18.37 12.49
N LEU A 573 -7.24 -19.07 13.59
CA LEU A 573 -6.82 -20.47 13.54
C LEU A 573 -8.02 -21.38 13.31
N LYS A 574 -8.03 -22.10 12.18
CA LYS A 574 -9.07 -23.09 11.88
C LYS A 574 -8.91 -24.30 12.79
N LYS A 575 -10.03 -24.91 13.22
CA LYS A 575 -10.03 -26.10 14.10
C LYS A 575 -9.20 -27.26 13.52
N ALA A 576 -9.20 -27.45 12.20
CA ALA A 576 -8.42 -28.49 11.53
C ALA A 576 -6.89 -28.27 11.62
N ASP A 577 -6.46 -27.03 11.77
CA ASP A 577 -5.05 -26.64 11.83
C ASP A 577 -4.52 -26.55 13.27
N GLN A 578 -5.35 -26.86 14.29
CA GLN A 578 -4.91 -26.90 15.68
C GLN A 578 -3.90 -28.04 15.89
N SER A 579 -2.75 -27.71 16.48
CA SER A 579 -1.69 -28.69 16.68
C SER A 579 -2.11 -29.81 17.65
N GLN A 580 -1.93 -31.07 17.22
CA GLN A 580 -2.16 -32.27 18.04
C GLN A 580 -0.87 -32.79 18.74
N THR A 581 0.29 -32.14 18.60
CA THR A 581 1.60 -32.64 19.07
C THR A 581 2.24 -31.81 20.22
N THR A 582 3.37 -32.24 20.78
CA THR A 582 3.63 -32.51 22.23
C THR A 582 3.98 -31.35 23.23
N ARG A 583 3.19 -31.30 24.32
CA ARG A 583 3.45 -31.29 25.81
C ARG A 583 4.69 -30.66 26.50
N SER A 584 5.66 -30.02 25.84
CA SER A 584 6.86 -29.55 26.58
C SER A 584 6.84 -28.06 26.94
N PHE A 585 6.74 -27.73 28.24
CA PHE A 585 7.01 -26.37 28.76
C PHE A 585 8.51 -26.05 28.86
N ASN A 586 9.40 -27.02 28.58
CA ASN A 586 10.85 -26.80 28.60
C ASN A 586 11.28 -25.94 27.40
N VAL A 587 11.67 -24.69 27.68
CA VAL A 587 12.08 -23.70 26.67
C VAL A 587 13.28 -24.16 25.84
N PHE A 588 14.27 -24.81 26.46
CA PHE A 588 15.46 -25.28 25.74
C PHE A 588 15.13 -26.37 24.71
N LYS A 589 14.11 -27.19 24.98
CA LYS A 589 13.60 -28.17 24.01
C LYS A 589 12.79 -27.50 22.89
N ILE A 590 12.15 -26.37 23.16
CA ILE A 590 11.40 -25.59 22.16
C ILE A 590 12.36 -24.87 21.21
N LEU A 591 13.51 -24.39 21.72
CA LEU A 591 14.56 -23.71 20.95
C LEU A 591 15.47 -24.66 20.15
N ALA A 592 15.29 -25.98 20.29
CA ALA A 592 16.03 -26.97 19.51
C ALA A 592 15.83 -26.76 17.99
N PRO A 593 16.81 -27.13 17.14
CA PRO A 593 16.70 -26.99 15.71
C PRO A 593 15.39 -27.57 15.18
N LEU A 594 14.67 -26.77 14.39
CA LEU A 594 13.38 -27.14 13.82
C LEU A 594 13.56 -28.15 12.68
N LYS A 595 12.50 -28.89 12.35
CA LYS A 595 12.53 -29.90 11.28
C LYS A 595 12.90 -29.30 9.92
N ASN A 596 12.45 -28.08 9.65
CA ASN A 596 12.71 -27.41 8.38
C ASN A 596 14.04 -26.63 8.40
N LYS A 597 15.01 -27.09 7.61
CA LYS A 597 16.33 -26.47 7.46
C LYS A 597 16.24 -24.99 7.04
N ASN A 598 15.31 -24.62 6.16
CA ASN A 598 15.17 -23.24 5.69
C ASN A 598 14.70 -22.30 6.81
N VAL A 599 13.84 -22.78 7.72
CA VAL A 599 13.41 -22.01 8.90
C VAL A 599 14.60 -21.77 9.83
N ASN A 600 15.41 -22.79 10.10
CA ASN A 600 16.61 -22.66 10.94
C ASN A 600 17.62 -21.68 10.34
N LEU A 601 17.94 -21.79 9.05
CA LEU A 601 18.86 -20.87 8.38
C LEU A 601 18.36 -19.42 8.42
N THR A 602 17.05 -19.20 8.21
CA THR A 602 16.43 -17.87 8.30
C THR A 602 16.52 -17.33 9.73
N ASN A 603 16.23 -18.16 10.73
CA ASN A 603 16.33 -17.83 12.15
C ASN A 603 17.76 -17.46 12.57
N TYR A 604 18.78 -18.21 12.15
CA TYR A 604 20.18 -17.90 12.44
C TYR A 604 20.63 -16.61 11.75
N SER A 605 20.25 -16.41 10.49
CA SER A 605 20.52 -15.15 9.77
C SER A 605 19.88 -13.97 10.50
N TYR A 606 18.61 -14.10 10.94
CA TYR A 606 17.91 -13.07 11.70
C TYR A 606 18.57 -12.77 13.05
N PHE A 607 18.94 -13.79 13.83
CA PHE A 607 19.64 -13.63 15.11
C PHE A 607 20.93 -12.81 14.96
N LEU A 608 21.78 -13.19 13.99
CA LEU A 608 23.06 -12.51 13.76
C LEU A 608 22.84 -11.09 13.25
N PHE A 609 21.90 -10.89 12.33
CA PHE A 609 21.50 -9.57 11.86
C PHE A 609 21.02 -8.68 13.01
N ILE A 610 20.10 -9.14 13.85
CA ILE A 610 19.58 -8.36 14.98
C ILE A 610 20.67 -8.11 16.03
N SER A 611 21.57 -9.06 16.27
CA SER A 611 22.71 -8.85 17.17
C SER A 611 23.58 -7.69 16.70
N ALA A 612 23.92 -7.63 15.41
CA ALA A 612 24.65 -6.49 14.85
C ALA A 612 23.81 -5.21 14.93
N PHE A 613 22.60 -5.24 14.36
CA PHE A 613 21.70 -4.09 14.24
C PHE A 613 21.40 -3.43 15.59
N SER A 614 20.98 -4.20 16.59
CA SER A 614 20.63 -3.69 17.91
C SER A 614 21.83 -3.14 18.68
N GLY A 615 23.01 -3.73 18.51
CA GLY A 615 24.23 -3.19 19.09
C GLY A 615 24.55 -1.79 18.55
N MET A 616 24.45 -1.61 17.24
CA MET A 616 24.73 -0.34 16.58
C MET A 616 23.62 0.69 16.82
N GLU A 617 22.37 0.26 16.89
CA GLU A 617 21.21 1.07 17.29
C GLU A 617 21.41 1.64 18.70
N PHE A 618 21.89 0.81 19.65
CA PHE A 618 22.15 1.25 21.02
C PHE A 618 23.30 2.26 21.09
N THR A 619 24.45 1.96 20.47
CA THR A 619 25.62 2.85 20.51
C THR A 619 25.46 4.12 19.68
N LEU A 620 24.48 4.18 18.78
CA LEU A 620 24.20 5.35 17.92
C LEU A 620 23.96 6.62 18.71
N THR A 621 23.25 6.52 19.83
CA THR A 621 22.97 7.67 20.71
C THR A 621 24.25 8.20 21.35
N PHE A 622 25.21 7.33 21.67
CA PHE A 622 26.51 7.74 22.22
C PHE A 622 27.37 8.40 21.14
N LEU A 623 27.42 7.81 19.94
CA LEU A 623 28.15 8.40 18.82
C LEU A 623 27.64 9.80 18.49
N ALA A 624 26.32 9.99 18.47
CA ALA A 624 25.70 11.28 18.18
C ALA A 624 26.03 12.34 19.24
N VAL A 625 26.04 11.98 20.53
CA VAL A 625 26.46 12.88 21.61
C VAL A 625 27.96 13.20 21.50
N GLU A 626 28.81 12.18 21.38
CA GLU A 626 30.27 12.31 21.39
C GLU A 626 30.80 13.13 20.21
N ARG A 627 30.28 12.89 18.99
CA ARG A 627 30.82 13.49 17.76
C ARG A 627 30.10 14.74 17.29
N LEU A 628 28.81 14.85 17.57
CA LEU A 628 27.96 15.91 17.04
C LEU A 628 27.38 16.81 18.14
N GLY A 629 27.61 16.50 19.42
CA GLY A 629 27.08 17.26 20.54
C GLY A 629 25.55 17.20 20.63
N TYR A 630 24.92 16.12 20.13
CA TYR A 630 23.46 16.02 20.09
C TYR A 630 22.85 16.05 21.49
N SER A 631 21.82 16.86 21.65
CA SER A 631 20.96 16.84 22.82
C SER A 631 20.00 15.64 22.81
N SER A 632 19.25 15.43 23.89
CA SER A 632 18.17 14.44 23.91
C SER A 632 17.09 14.73 22.85
N LEU A 633 16.85 16.01 22.53
CA LEU A 633 15.89 16.41 21.50
C LEU A 633 16.41 16.09 20.09
N ASP A 634 17.70 16.30 19.83
CA ASP A 634 18.32 15.95 18.53
C ASP A 634 18.29 14.43 18.29
N ASN A 635 18.54 13.64 19.33
CA ASN A 635 18.37 12.20 19.28
C ASN A 635 16.91 11.80 18.99
N ALA A 636 15.92 12.52 19.53
CA ALA A 636 14.52 12.27 19.20
C ALA A 636 14.22 12.54 17.71
N TYR A 637 14.73 13.63 17.13
CA TYR A 637 14.60 13.90 15.69
C TYR A 637 15.26 12.83 14.83
N MET A 638 16.42 12.32 15.25
CA MET A 638 17.10 11.22 14.58
C MET A 638 16.23 9.95 14.54
N PHE A 639 15.60 9.56 15.65
CA PHE A 639 14.69 8.42 15.69
C PHE A 639 13.40 8.64 14.89
N ILE A 640 12.86 9.86 14.89
CA ILE A 640 11.72 10.23 14.04
C ILE A 640 12.07 10.03 12.56
N PHE A 641 13.25 10.48 12.13
CA PHE A 641 13.74 10.27 10.77
C PHE A 641 13.84 8.78 10.42
N ILE A 642 14.48 7.98 11.27
CA ILE A 642 14.60 6.52 11.06
C ILE A 642 13.20 5.89 10.95
N GLY A 643 12.31 6.19 11.88
CA GLY A 643 10.94 5.65 11.90
C GLY A 643 10.13 6.06 10.66
N PHE A 644 10.30 7.29 10.17
CA PHE A 644 9.66 7.76 8.94
C PHE A 644 10.14 6.96 7.72
N ILE A 645 11.46 6.78 7.57
CA ILE A 645 12.03 5.98 6.47
C ILE A 645 11.57 4.53 6.57
N LEU A 646 11.56 3.94 7.78
CA LEU A 646 11.06 2.58 8.00
C LEU A 646 9.61 2.44 7.51
N ALA A 647 8.71 3.32 7.96
CA ALA A 647 7.31 3.29 7.59
C ALA A 647 7.11 3.50 6.08
N PHE A 648 7.87 4.42 5.47
CA PHE A 648 7.79 4.72 4.04
C PHE A 648 8.25 3.52 3.18
N VAL A 649 9.40 2.93 3.50
CA VAL A 649 9.95 1.79 2.74
C VAL A 649 9.10 0.53 2.94
N GLN A 650 8.63 0.27 4.16
CA GLN A 650 7.75 -0.87 4.43
C GLN A 650 6.37 -0.72 3.77
N GLY A 651 5.73 0.44 3.90
CA GLY A 651 4.41 0.71 3.32
C GLY A 651 4.41 0.92 1.80
N GLY A 652 5.52 1.44 1.27
CA GLY A 652 5.73 1.69 -0.15
C GLY A 652 6.33 0.49 -0.88
N PHE A 653 7.62 0.23 -0.66
CA PHE A 653 8.39 -0.75 -1.43
C PHE A 653 8.08 -2.19 -1.01
N VAL A 654 8.26 -2.56 0.25
CA VAL A 654 8.14 -3.96 0.71
C VAL A 654 6.71 -4.47 0.48
N ARG A 655 5.70 -3.71 0.90
CA ARG A 655 4.28 -4.08 0.72
C ARG A 655 3.87 -4.27 -0.74
N ARG A 656 4.54 -3.62 -1.70
CA ARG A 656 4.13 -3.67 -3.13
C ARG A 656 4.99 -4.62 -3.96
N LYS A 657 6.29 -4.71 -3.67
CA LYS A 657 7.28 -5.36 -4.53
C LYS A 657 7.94 -6.60 -3.93
N ALA A 658 7.83 -6.84 -2.62
CA ALA A 658 8.55 -7.95 -1.99
C ALA A 658 8.21 -9.32 -2.60
N HIS A 659 6.92 -9.60 -2.81
CA HIS A 659 6.50 -10.86 -3.41
C HIS A 659 6.91 -10.98 -4.89
N GLN A 660 6.80 -9.90 -5.66
CA GLN A 660 7.17 -9.88 -7.10
C GLN A 660 8.67 -10.18 -7.32
N ILE A 661 9.53 -9.69 -6.43
CA ILE A 661 10.98 -9.90 -6.49
C ILE A 661 11.38 -11.22 -5.79
N GLY A 662 10.62 -11.61 -4.79
CA GLY A 662 10.87 -12.72 -3.88
C GLY A 662 11.50 -12.27 -2.56
N GLU A 663 10.98 -12.82 -1.46
CA GLU A 663 11.29 -12.41 -0.09
C GLU A 663 12.77 -12.56 0.24
N LYS A 664 13.37 -13.67 -0.18
CA LYS A 664 14.81 -13.94 0.00
C LYS A 664 15.66 -12.85 -0.65
N LYS A 665 15.35 -12.46 -1.88
CA LYS A 665 16.14 -11.46 -2.62
C LYS A 665 16.01 -10.09 -1.97
N VAL A 666 14.80 -9.72 -1.53
CA VAL A 666 14.57 -8.45 -0.84
C VAL A 666 15.23 -8.43 0.54
N ALA A 667 15.21 -9.54 1.28
CA ALA A 667 15.94 -9.68 2.54
C ALA A 667 17.46 -9.52 2.35
N LEU A 668 18.03 -10.19 1.34
CA LEU A 668 19.46 -10.07 0.98
C LEU A 668 19.84 -8.65 0.59
N LEU A 669 19.01 -7.98 -0.23
CA LEU A 669 19.21 -6.59 -0.60
C LEU A 669 19.15 -5.68 0.62
N GLY A 670 18.21 -5.92 1.54
CA GLY A 670 18.10 -5.17 2.79
C GLY A 670 19.35 -5.31 3.68
N LEU A 671 19.83 -6.54 3.87
CA LEU A 671 21.07 -6.81 4.62
C LEU A 671 22.30 -6.17 3.95
N ALA A 672 22.40 -6.24 2.62
CA ALA A 672 23.48 -5.62 1.87
C ALA A 672 23.45 -4.09 1.98
N LEU A 673 22.26 -3.48 2.02
CA LEU A 673 22.08 -2.03 2.11
C LEU A 673 22.47 -1.47 3.49
N ILE A 674 22.41 -2.29 4.54
CA ILE A 674 22.85 -1.88 5.88
C ILE A 674 24.36 -1.63 5.93
N ILE A 675 25.17 -2.42 5.21
CA ILE A 675 26.64 -2.33 5.20
C ILE A 675 27.14 -0.92 4.85
N PRO A 676 26.78 -0.29 3.71
CA PRO A 676 27.21 1.07 3.43
C PRO A 676 26.67 2.07 4.46
N GLY A 677 25.46 1.86 5.00
CA GLY A 677 24.93 2.69 6.09
C GLY A 677 25.85 2.71 7.31
N LEU A 678 26.33 1.55 7.74
CA LEU A 678 27.26 1.42 8.88
C LEU A 678 28.64 2.02 8.60
N LEU A 679 29.18 1.79 7.40
CA LEU A 679 30.44 2.39 6.98
C LEU A 679 30.35 3.92 6.92
N ILE A 680 29.22 4.48 6.50
CA ILE A 680 29.03 5.94 6.50
C ILE A 680 28.92 6.46 7.95
N ILE A 681 28.14 5.79 8.80
CA ILE A 681 27.99 6.17 10.22
C ILE A 681 29.34 6.11 10.96
N SER A 682 30.20 5.15 10.64
CA SER A 682 31.52 5.03 11.30
C SER A 682 32.40 6.27 11.11
N PHE A 683 32.18 7.07 10.07
CA PHE A 683 32.90 8.32 9.79
C PHE A 683 32.01 9.58 9.90
N ALA A 684 30.85 9.48 10.57
CA ALA A 684 29.94 10.61 10.71
C ALA A 684 30.44 11.63 11.76
N TYR A 685 31.13 12.67 11.28
CA TYR A 685 31.50 13.88 12.06
C TYR A 685 30.63 15.10 11.72
N GLN A 686 29.69 14.93 10.79
CA GLN A 686 28.73 15.97 10.39
C GLN A 686 27.33 15.37 10.35
N ALA A 687 26.32 16.17 10.73
CA ALA A 687 24.94 15.71 10.84
C ALA A 687 24.43 15.09 9.53
N TRP A 688 24.66 15.71 8.37
CA TRP A 688 24.17 15.18 7.09
C TRP A 688 24.76 13.81 6.73
N VAL A 689 26.03 13.55 7.10
CA VAL A 689 26.69 12.24 6.90
C VAL A 689 26.00 11.19 7.76
N LEU A 690 25.70 11.53 9.02
CA LEU A 690 24.94 10.65 9.92
C LEU A 690 23.57 10.31 9.31
N TYR A 691 22.78 11.32 8.92
CA TYR A 691 21.45 11.11 8.34
C TYR A 691 21.50 10.32 7.02
N PHE A 692 22.53 10.51 6.20
CA PHE A 692 22.73 9.74 4.97
C PHE A 692 23.04 8.26 5.26
N GLY A 693 23.89 7.98 6.25
CA GLY A 693 24.12 6.61 6.72
C GLY A 693 22.87 5.98 7.33
N LEU A 694 22.12 6.74 8.13
CA LEU A 694 20.85 6.31 8.72
C LEU A 694 19.78 6.02 7.67
N PHE A 695 19.75 6.74 6.55
CA PHE A 695 18.85 6.44 5.44
C PHE A 695 19.06 5.01 4.92
N PHE A 696 20.32 4.61 4.68
CA PHE A 696 20.65 3.25 4.25
C PHE A 696 20.35 2.20 5.33
N LEU A 697 20.69 2.50 6.59
CA LEU A 697 20.40 1.65 7.73
C LEU A 697 18.88 1.37 7.87
N ALA A 698 18.08 2.43 7.79
CA ALA A 698 16.62 2.37 7.89
C ALA A 698 16.01 1.66 6.67
N CYS A 699 16.44 1.99 5.44
CA CYS A 699 15.96 1.30 4.24
C CYS A 699 16.27 -0.21 4.29
N GLY A 700 17.48 -0.57 4.69
CA GLY A 700 17.91 -1.97 4.70
C GLY A 700 17.18 -2.80 5.76
N SER A 701 17.02 -2.26 6.98
CA SER A 701 16.25 -2.92 8.04
C SER A 701 14.75 -2.98 7.75
N ALA A 702 14.19 -1.93 7.13
CA ALA A 702 12.81 -1.91 6.63
C ALA A 702 12.52 -3.06 5.67
N MET A 703 13.50 -3.42 4.84
CA MET A 703 13.39 -4.52 3.89
C MET A 703 13.63 -5.88 4.55
N ALA A 704 14.68 -6.00 5.37
CA ALA A 704 15.11 -7.27 5.94
C ALA A 704 14.12 -7.85 6.97
N ILE A 705 13.64 -7.05 7.93
CA ILE A 705 12.83 -7.59 9.05
C ILE A 705 11.50 -8.22 8.56
N PRO A 706 10.67 -7.54 7.74
CA PRO A 706 9.38 -8.11 7.32
C PRO A 706 9.55 -9.31 6.39
N THR A 707 10.58 -9.32 5.55
CA THR A 707 10.82 -10.40 4.59
C THR A 707 11.44 -11.64 5.25
N LEU A 708 12.33 -11.48 6.23
CA LEU A 708 12.81 -12.59 7.06
C LEU A 708 11.66 -13.21 7.88
N THR A 709 10.77 -12.37 8.42
CA THR A 709 9.56 -12.83 9.12
C THR A 709 8.64 -13.61 8.17
N ALA A 710 8.44 -13.09 6.94
CA ALA A 710 7.65 -13.76 5.92
C ALA A 710 8.25 -15.11 5.50
N LEU A 711 9.58 -15.20 5.32
CA LEU A 711 10.25 -16.45 4.99
C LEU A 711 10.02 -17.54 6.05
N VAL A 712 10.17 -17.21 7.34
CA VAL A 712 9.87 -18.16 8.42
C VAL A 712 8.42 -18.64 8.34
N SER A 713 7.48 -17.73 8.12
CA SER A 713 6.07 -18.08 8.00
C SER A 713 5.76 -18.94 6.76
N LEU A 714 6.34 -18.63 5.60
CA LEU A 714 6.14 -19.37 4.34
C LEU A 714 6.68 -20.80 4.40
N PHE A 715 7.79 -21.02 5.11
CA PHE A 715 8.36 -22.36 5.30
C PHE A 715 7.72 -23.15 6.46
N THR A 716 6.79 -22.53 7.19
CA THR A 716 6.11 -23.12 8.34
C THR A 716 4.72 -23.63 7.94
N VAL A 717 4.36 -24.81 8.44
CA VAL A 717 3.02 -25.37 8.26
C VAL A 717 2.00 -24.62 9.12
N ALA A 718 0.72 -24.59 8.72
CA ALA A 718 -0.33 -23.82 9.39
C ALA A 718 -0.42 -24.10 10.91
N SER A 719 -0.24 -25.36 11.31
CA SER A 719 -0.34 -25.81 12.71
C SER A 719 0.85 -25.43 13.61
N GLU A 720 1.94 -24.87 13.06
CA GLU A 720 3.15 -24.50 13.81
C GLU A 720 3.53 -23.02 13.64
N GLN A 721 2.65 -22.21 13.03
CA GLN A 721 2.92 -20.79 12.75
C GLN A 721 3.28 -20.02 14.03
N GLY A 722 2.51 -20.20 15.10
CA GLY A 722 2.72 -19.53 16.38
C GLY A 722 4.06 -19.88 16.99
N LYS A 723 4.37 -21.17 17.12
CA LYS A 723 5.63 -21.66 17.69
C LYS A 723 6.84 -21.16 16.90
N ASN A 724 6.87 -21.32 15.58
CA ASN A 724 8.04 -20.96 14.79
C ASN A 724 8.26 -19.45 14.72
N LEU A 725 7.18 -18.66 14.64
CA LEU A 725 7.27 -17.20 14.77
C LEU A 725 7.65 -16.77 16.19
N GLY A 726 7.23 -17.52 17.22
CA GLY A 726 7.67 -17.34 18.60
C GLY A 726 9.17 -17.56 18.77
N ILE A 727 9.73 -18.61 18.15
CA ILE A 727 11.18 -18.87 18.13
C ILE A 727 11.92 -17.75 17.36
N PHE A 728 11.39 -17.31 16.22
CA PHE A 728 11.94 -16.18 15.48
C PHE A 728 12.03 -14.92 16.36
N ARG A 729 10.96 -14.58 17.09
CA ARG A 729 10.94 -13.45 18.03
C ARG A 729 11.89 -13.64 19.21
N SER A 730 11.95 -14.84 19.77
CA SER A 730 12.87 -15.20 20.85
C SER A 730 14.32 -14.95 20.44
N LEU A 731 14.73 -15.45 19.27
CA LEU A 731 16.08 -15.22 18.75
C LEU A 731 16.37 -13.75 18.49
N GLY A 732 15.38 -12.98 18.02
CA GLY A 732 15.49 -11.52 17.95
C GLY A 732 15.73 -10.87 19.31
N ALA A 733 15.02 -11.32 20.35
CA ALA A 733 15.20 -10.83 21.71
C ALA A 733 16.59 -11.18 22.27
N LEU A 734 17.09 -12.40 22.02
CA LEU A 734 18.48 -12.78 22.36
C LEU A 734 19.50 -11.88 21.64
N GLY A 735 19.27 -11.57 20.37
CA GLY A 735 20.13 -10.65 19.62
C GLY A 735 20.16 -9.25 20.24
N ARG A 736 19.01 -8.74 20.74
CA ARG A 736 18.92 -7.46 21.46
C ARG A 736 19.59 -7.46 22.84
N ILE A 737 19.97 -8.62 23.38
CA ILE A 737 20.77 -8.73 24.60
C ILE A 737 22.26 -8.75 24.23
N VAL A 738 22.64 -9.66 23.32
CA VAL A 738 24.05 -9.87 22.94
C VAL A 738 24.62 -8.66 22.21
N GLY A 739 23.84 -8.07 21.30
CA GLY A 739 24.25 -6.96 20.45
C GLY A 739 24.76 -5.74 21.20
N PRO A 740 23.93 -5.09 22.05
CA PRO A 740 24.33 -3.94 22.83
C PRO A 740 25.53 -4.19 23.75
N ILE A 741 25.63 -5.38 24.36
CA ILE A 741 26.77 -5.74 25.21
C ILE A 741 28.06 -5.75 24.39
N VAL A 742 28.09 -6.50 23.28
CA VAL A 742 29.28 -6.62 22.43
C VAL A 742 29.65 -5.27 21.81
N ALA A 743 28.67 -4.55 21.26
CA ALA A 743 28.90 -3.25 20.63
C ALA A 743 29.41 -2.21 21.63
N SER A 744 28.87 -2.18 22.85
CA SER A 744 29.34 -1.26 23.91
C SER A 744 30.76 -1.59 24.35
N LEU A 745 31.10 -2.88 24.52
CA LEU A 745 32.47 -3.30 24.85
C LEU A 745 33.47 -2.84 23.78
N ILE A 746 33.13 -2.99 22.50
CA ILE A 746 33.97 -2.53 21.39
C ILE A 746 34.05 -0.99 21.37
N TYR A 747 32.91 -0.31 21.59
CA TYR A 747 32.82 1.15 21.57
C TYR A 747 33.76 1.76 22.59
N TRP A 748 33.71 1.29 23.84
CA TRP A 748 34.48 1.89 24.93
C TRP A 748 35.94 1.45 24.94
N ARG A 749 36.24 0.21 24.54
CA ARG A 749 37.63 -0.28 24.51
C ARG A 749 38.43 0.22 23.31
N SER A 750 37.78 0.35 22.16
CA SER A 750 38.46 0.64 20.89
C SER A 750 38.06 1.99 20.28
N GLY A 751 36.98 2.60 20.74
CA GLY A 751 36.49 3.90 20.27
C GLY A 751 35.25 3.80 19.36
N ALA A 752 34.56 4.93 19.19
CA ALA A 752 33.25 5.03 18.53
C ALA A 752 33.19 4.51 17.08
N LEU A 753 34.32 4.39 16.39
CA LEU A 753 34.41 3.95 15.00
C LEU A 753 34.24 2.42 14.84
N TYR A 754 34.81 1.64 15.77
CA TYR A 754 34.97 0.20 15.61
C TYR A 754 33.67 -0.63 15.68
N PRO A 755 32.65 -0.29 16.50
CA PRO A 755 31.40 -1.04 16.51
C PRO A 755 30.71 -1.10 15.15
N TYR A 756 30.77 0.01 14.39
CA TYR A 756 30.14 0.13 13.08
C TYR A 756 30.94 -0.58 11.99
N LEU A 757 32.28 -0.47 12.00
CA LEU A 757 33.13 -1.26 11.10
C LEU A 757 32.98 -2.76 11.35
N PHE A 758 33.02 -3.17 12.61
CA PHE A 758 32.82 -4.57 12.99
C PHE A 758 31.44 -5.05 12.55
N GLY A 759 30.38 -4.27 12.83
CA GLY A 759 29.02 -4.58 12.40
C GLY A 759 28.89 -4.73 10.88
N ALA A 760 29.54 -3.86 10.09
CA ALA A 760 29.54 -3.92 8.64
C ALA A 760 30.16 -5.24 8.11
N VAL A 761 31.30 -5.66 8.67
CA VAL A 761 31.95 -6.94 8.33
C VAL A 761 31.11 -8.13 8.82
N PHE A 762 30.59 -8.04 10.04
CA PHE A 762 29.81 -9.11 10.67
C PHE A 762 28.54 -9.44 9.88
N LEU A 763 27.91 -8.44 9.25
CA LEU A 763 26.72 -8.64 8.40
C LEU A 763 26.96 -9.49 7.14
N LEU A 764 28.21 -9.73 6.74
CA LEU A 764 28.51 -10.69 5.67
C LEU A 764 28.11 -12.13 6.04
N ILE A 765 28.17 -12.47 7.32
CA ILE A 765 27.81 -13.81 7.84
C ILE A 765 26.31 -14.11 7.64
N PRO A 766 25.35 -13.30 8.15
CA PRO A 766 23.94 -13.56 7.93
C PRO A 766 23.54 -13.50 6.45
N ILE A 767 24.23 -12.70 5.61
CA ILE A 767 24.03 -12.69 4.15
C ILE A 767 24.42 -14.05 3.55
N PHE A 768 25.59 -14.59 3.92
CA PHE A 768 26.05 -15.89 3.42
C PHE A 768 25.12 -17.03 3.84
N ILE A 769 24.68 -17.03 5.10
CA ILE A 769 23.71 -18.02 5.60
C ILE A 769 22.39 -17.92 4.82
N LEU A 770 21.87 -16.71 4.62
CA LEU A 770 20.59 -16.50 3.94
C LEU A 770 20.65 -16.90 2.46
N LYS A 771 21.81 -16.78 1.79
CA LYS A 771 22.00 -17.27 0.42
C LYS A 771 21.74 -18.78 0.29
N GLN A 772 21.95 -19.57 1.35
CA GLN A 772 21.73 -21.02 1.35
C GLN A 772 20.25 -21.42 1.47
N VAL A 773 19.37 -20.50 1.86
CA VAL A 773 17.92 -20.75 1.92
C VAL A 773 17.39 -20.97 0.51
N LYS A 774 16.71 -22.09 0.25
CA LYS A 774 16.09 -22.33 -1.07
C LYS A 774 14.94 -21.35 -1.26
N GLN A 775 14.90 -20.66 -2.40
CA GLN A 775 13.75 -19.83 -2.75
C GLN A 775 12.63 -20.78 -3.21
N ARG A 776 11.42 -20.66 -2.63
CA ARG A 776 10.24 -21.33 -3.19
C ARG A 776 9.96 -20.68 -4.54
N SER A 777 9.82 -21.52 -5.57
CA SER A 777 9.54 -21.17 -6.95
C SER A 777 8.08 -20.79 -7.13
#